data_AF-A0A8J5P4F7-F1
#
_entry.id   AF-A0A8J5P4F7-F1
#
_cell.length_a   1.000
_cell.length_b   1.000
_cell.length_c   1.000
_cell.angle_alpha   90.00
_cell.angle_beta   90.00
_cell.angle_gamma   90.00
#
_symmetry.space_group_name_H-M   'P 1'
#
loop_
_entity.id
_entity.type
_entity.pdbx_description
1 polymer ?
#
loop_
_entity_poly.entity_id
_entity_poly.type
_entity_poly.pdbx_seq_one_letter_code
_entity_poly.pdbx_strand_id
1 'polypeptide(L)'
;MSETGEDVQGRPLRNVTLRVSQIFSACTFCKARKIKCNGATPACGGCVKFGRQATCSLSTESLNRGRDYPTYLRQKIEAAQQRLSQHNARQNNLTSPSDTERSNRNESAETHQRSIIDSLIADIGALPIIACSYPSAAEGPTLSSLVLATASTNQLSSALRLTQANDVAPCLPKESTALSLAKHYFDQVYPRIPFFSIQGFWVQFEHVFSGVDPPRERGQDGPPQDPASVLTPSQDDLDRSSISHGYSYFTVLLVLAISASSLSRSADSVISTQAQRLFRTALTFRESAILPNTIIGVQSILFLIQFATLNPSLLDAWYLIGVGMRMCVDLGLHQDPQPLDSVATSLLETRRRLWWSMYSFDRSMSLGCGRPTEISDSAINVSLPTFRIETSSTAVEVHGYLQRYRALQIQSEIYNRLNKSATSESGDAQKVHEQLCKKLGDWKESSSQLPNKTLIESEWLMGRMLLLRPCRLLPQRTYDNLGELWQAAVGFIAIYRRLVESNSIFYVQIACEKVYWTGLMAFYSYWHLRTSTARDTNAMRRLDVWMIVKDVMFILRALSERWDQGKLLCGRFDADDDGYGTPLHVAVFCDNLEAATLLLDAGADPLAPSSGTDDRASALTIAGREGKQLFLYQLLKHIKLPPDLHIYKDLQYCFLESAAWGQVANVANLIDWWDGWTIETRQMALNCAAQRWKVYVAEFLISKVKFDQKALDSALARAIDYKGYMNSTNEYRIDYEGVDYFEQQQLTKLLLHAGASPNTSHFGIPLVIYTAQNINLIGALSVLLENGADPNTTDKKGRTALHHLGAAQSLHQGVMARRIHESGIRLLLGHKASVLLKDESGATPVHEAAYGTNLRLLLLQLFTIPSEAQRRDAILATNKCGTTLLHYAAAGAKLDVMEYLVAQGLDVNQTNANGWTPLMCALVPTSSGLSEDGKAKGILEAIQAAQILLDHGADPLVTTAEGWTPLHALSLFKARDVSRKVLAIIAELISRGVDPNARAIFPTATGRSHPPPPASYWGYTLHQMIQEPDKYGIALVRQGYTPLHFAAAKGSVGLVKALLANGADPSCRDATGNSAAKIAKYTWYLEDQLETRDEMVKLLSDASNSIH
;
A
#
# COMPACT_ATOMS: atom_id res chain seq x y z
N MET A 1 26.20 27.32 -44.29
CA MET A 1 26.22 27.71 -45.70
C MET A 1 24.86 28.27 -46.07
N SER A 2 24.86 29.32 -46.87
CA SER A 2 23.76 30.17 -47.39
C SER A 2 22.51 29.39 -47.84
N GLU A 3 21.32 29.86 -47.45
CA GLU A 3 20.28 30.51 -48.30
C GLU A 3 19.68 29.63 -49.42
N THR A 4 18.34 29.52 -49.40
CA THR A 4 17.42 28.90 -50.39
C THR A 4 17.52 27.38 -50.62
N GLY A 5 16.70 26.61 -49.89
CA GLY A 5 16.43 25.20 -50.23
C GLY A 5 15.31 25.09 -51.26
N GLU A 6 15.66 24.84 -52.52
CA GLU A 6 14.76 24.31 -53.55
C GLU A 6 14.81 22.77 -53.52
N ASP A 7 13.72 22.11 -53.92
CA ASP A 7 13.68 20.64 -54.11
C ASP A 7 14.48 20.23 -55.37
N VAL A 8 14.72 18.92 -55.58
CA VAL A 8 15.62 18.32 -56.60
C VAL A 8 15.31 18.74 -58.06
N GLN A 9 14.19 19.43 -58.31
CA GLN A 9 13.83 20.02 -59.62
C GLN A 9 13.81 21.56 -59.64
N GLY A 10 14.43 22.25 -58.69
CA GLY A 10 14.54 23.72 -58.69
C GLY A 10 13.21 24.45 -58.47
N ARG A 11 12.35 23.92 -57.59
CA ARG A 11 11.13 24.62 -57.14
C ARG A 11 11.24 24.97 -55.66
N PRO A 12 10.90 26.21 -55.25
CA PRO A 12 10.93 26.58 -53.85
C PRO A 12 9.90 25.76 -53.05
N LEU A 13 10.35 25.13 -51.96
CA LEU A 13 9.49 24.47 -50.98
C LEU A 13 8.43 25.48 -50.48
N ARG A 14 7.15 25.24 -50.79
CA ARG A 14 6.06 26.10 -50.32
C ARG A 14 6.01 26.04 -48.79
N ASN A 15 6.23 27.18 -48.15
CA ASN A 15 6.07 27.41 -46.70
C ASN A 15 4.70 26.90 -46.20
N VAL A 16 4.65 25.73 -45.58
CA VAL A 16 3.51 25.30 -44.78
C VAL A 16 3.67 25.92 -43.39
N THR A 17 3.10 27.10 -43.18
CA THR A 17 3.05 27.72 -41.85
C THR A 17 2.07 26.97 -40.97
N LEU A 18 2.55 26.03 -40.15
CA LEU A 18 1.78 25.43 -39.06
C LEU A 18 1.60 26.46 -37.93
N ARG A 19 0.57 27.31 -38.04
CA ARG A 19 0.16 28.18 -36.92
C ARG A 19 -0.72 27.38 -35.97
N VAL A 20 -0.17 26.99 -34.82
CA VAL A 20 -0.94 26.35 -33.73
C VAL A 20 -1.38 27.45 -32.75
N SER A 21 -2.69 27.56 -32.49
CA SER A 21 -3.22 28.43 -31.43
C SER A 21 -3.06 27.76 -30.06
N GLN A 22 -2.50 28.49 -29.10
CA GLN A 22 -2.21 27.96 -27.77
C GLN A 22 -3.47 27.96 -26.89
N ILE A 23 -3.90 26.80 -26.38
CA ILE A 23 -4.95 26.72 -25.35
C ILE A 23 -4.27 26.73 -23.98
N PHE A 24 -4.32 27.86 -23.28
CA PHE A 24 -3.82 27.95 -21.91
C PHE A 24 -4.87 27.43 -20.92
N SER A 25 -4.55 26.37 -20.19
CA SER A 25 -5.40 25.87 -19.09
C SER A 25 -5.25 26.70 -17.79
N ALA A 26 -4.14 27.43 -17.62
CA ALA A 26 -3.91 28.36 -16.52
C ALA A 26 -2.85 29.42 -16.92
N CYS A 27 -2.94 30.64 -16.37
CA CYS A 27 -1.89 31.64 -16.60
C CYS A 27 -0.57 31.24 -15.93
N THR A 28 0.57 31.70 -16.46
CA THR A 28 1.91 31.36 -15.99
C THR A 28 2.10 31.65 -14.49
N PHE A 29 1.56 32.77 -14.01
CA PHE A 29 1.63 33.14 -12.59
C PHE A 29 0.89 32.15 -11.69
N CYS A 30 -0.36 31.81 -12.02
CA CYS A 30 -1.15 30.85 -11.25
C CYS A 30 -0.56 29.44 -11.31
N LYS A 31 0.00 29.04 -12.46
CA LYS A 31 0.68 27.75 -12.64
C LYS A 31 1.93 27.65 -11.77
N ALA A 32 2.77 28.70 -11.76
CA ALA A 32 3.98 28.74 -10.94
C ALA A 32 3.69 28.71 -9.44
N ARG A 33 2.61 29.34 -8.99
CA ARG A 33 2.20 29.34 -7.56
C ARG A 33 1.28 28.18 -7.17
N LYS A 34 0.97 27.25 -8.10
CA LYS A 34 0.03 26.13 -7.88
C LYS A 34 -1.32 26.58 -7.30
N ILE A 35 -1.82 27.75 -7.71
CA ILE A 35 -3.12 28.28 -7.28
C ILE A 35 -4.15 28.17 -8.42
N LYS A 36 -5.43 27.99 -8.05
CA LYS A 36 -6.52 27.77 -9.00
C LYS A 36 -6.68 28.98 -9.94
N CYS A 37 -6.44 28.77 -11.22
CA CYS A 37 -6.67 29.77 -12.26
C CYS A 37 -8.10 29.62 -12.80
N ASN A 38 -8.90 30.67 -12.73
CA ASN A 38 -10.26 30.66 -13.28
C ASN A 38 -10.31 30.97 -14.79
N GLY A 39 -9.17 31.25 -15.43
CA GLY A 39 -9.06 31.41 -16.88
C GLY A 39 -9.72 32.66 -17.47
N ALA A 40 -10.20 33.61 -16.65
CA ALA A 40 -10.85 34.82 -17.14
C ALA A 40 -9.88 35.74 -17.90
N THR A 41 -10.35 36.38 -18.97
CA THR A 41 -9.62 37.37 -19.78
C THR A 41 -10.25 38.76 -19.57
N PRO A 42 -9.47 39.88 -19.61
CA PRO A 42 -8.04 39.98 -19.91
C PRO A 42 -7.10 39.55 -18.77
N ALA A 43 -7.60 39.32 -17.55
CA ALA A 43 -6.82 38.78 -16.43
C ALA A 43 -7.64 37.84 -15.54
N CYS A 44 -7.03 36.72 -15.11
CA CYS A 44 -7.71 35.76 -14.25
C CYS A 44 -7.95 36.35 -12.85
N GLY A 45 -8.99 35.88 -12.14
CA GLY A 45 -9.36 36.37 -10.81
C GLY A 45 -8.25 36.24 -9.77
N GLY A 46 -7.38 35.23 -9.93
CA GLY A 46 -6.14 35.10 -9.16
C GLY A 46 -5.19 36.27 -9.40
N CYS A 47 -4.88 36.59 -10.66
CA CYS A 47 -4.02 37.73 -10.99
C CYS A 47 -4.64 39.09 -10.60
N VAL A 48 -5.97 39.22 -10.67
CA VAL A 48 -6.70 40.42 -10.20
C VAL A 48 -6.50 40.61 -8.70
N LYS A 49 -6.71 39.55 -7.91
CA LYS A 49 -6.57 39.56 -6.45
C LYS A 49 -5.14 39.89 -5.99
N PHE A 50 -4.14 39.48 -6.76
CA PHE A 50 -2.73 39.75 -6.48
C PHE A 50 -2.17 41.00 -7.20
N GLY A 51 -3.03 41.86 -7.76
CA GLY A 51 -2.63 43.14 -8.37
C GLY A 51 -1.78 43.02 -9.65
N ARG A 52 -1.81 41.87 -10.34
CA ARG A 52 -0.96 41.55 -11.51
C ARG A 52 -1.72 41.47 -12.83
N GLN A 53 -2.78 42.28 -12.94
CA GLN A 53 -3.72 42.25 -14.06
C GLN A 53 -3.01 42.51 -15.41
N ALA A 54 -2.11 43.50 -15.46
CA ALA A 54 -1.38 43.87 -16.67
C ALA A 54 -0.35 42.83 -17.14
N THR A 55 0.07 41.91 -16.26
CA THR A 55 1.10 40.89 -16.55
C THR A 55 0.53 39.48 -16.72
N CYS A 56 -0.80 39.36 -16.79
CA CYS A 56 -1.45 38.05 -16.94
C CYS A 56 -1.18 37.50 -18.36
N SER A 57 -0.64 36.28 -18.44
CA SER A 57 -0.36 35.59 -19.71
C SER A 57 -1.61 35.11 -20.46
N LEU A 58 -2.79 35.55 -20.02
CA LEU A 58 -4.09 35.33 -20.68
C LEU A 58 -4.61 36.63 -21.32
N SER A 59 -3.81 37.71 -21.35
CA SER A 59 -4.16 38.96 -22.00
C SER A 59 -4.38 38.77 -23.51
N THR A 60 -5.33 39.51 -24.08
CA THR A 60 -5.79 39.40 -25.48
C THR A 60 -4.68 39.52 -26.52
N GLU A 61 -3.60 40.26 -26.23
CA GLU A 61 -2.43 40.37 -27.12
C GLU A 61 -1.56 39.09 -27.16
N SER A 62 -1.57 38.28 -26.10
CA SER A 62 -0.76 37.06 -26.00
C SER A 62 -1.40 35.83 -26.64
N LEU A 63 -2.71 35.83 -26.86
CA LEU A 63 -3.46 34.75 -27.52
C LEU A 63 -3.34 34.77 -29.06
N ASN A 64 -2.98 35.92 -29.64
CA ASN A 64 -2.95 36.12 -31.10
C ASN A 64 -1.55 36.03 -31.74
N ARG A 65 -0.48 35.81 -30.97
CA ARG A 65 0.85 35.53 -31.55
C ARG A 65 0.98 34.05 -31.88
N GLY A 66 0.45 33.64 -33.02
CA GLY A 66 0.79 32.34 -33.62
C GLY A 66 2.31 32.28 -33.83
N ARG A 67 3.01 31.41 -33.09
CA ARG A 67 4.46 31.21 -33.29
C ARG A 67 4.67 30.29 -34.49
N ASP A 68 5.67 30.62 -35.29
CA ASP A 68 6.18 29.72 -36.31
C ASP A 68 6.91 28.56 -35.61
N TYR A 69 6.22 27.43 -35.48
CA TYR A 69 6.63 26.26 -34.71
C TYR A 69 8.01 25.71 -35.08
N PRO A 70 8.42 25.66 -36.37
CA PRO A 70 9.78 25.26 -36.76
C PRO A 70 10.86 26.19 -36.19
N THR A 71 10.62 27.50 -36.19
CA THR A 71 11.57 28.50 -35.68
C THR A 71 11.73 28.41 -34.16
N TYR A 72 10.63 28.16 -33.45
CA TYR A 72 10.65 27.90 -32.00
C TYR A 72 11.41 26.62 -31.63
N LEU A 73 11.19 25.52 -32.38
CA LEU A 73 11.90 24.26 -32.17
C LEU A 73 13.39 24.41 -32.45
N ARG A 74 13.79 25.13 -33.51
CA ARG A 74 15.20 25.43 -33.80
C ARG A 74 15.89 26.16 -32.65
N GLN A 75 15.26 27.22 -32.11
CA GLN A 75 15.82 27.96 -30.97
C GLN A 75 15.96 27.08 -29.71
N LYS A 76 15.00 26.19 -29.46
CA LYS A 76 15.05 25.23 -28.34
C LYS A 76 16.15 24.18 -28.53
N ILE A 77 16.35 23.69 -29.76
CA ILE A 77 17.42 22.74 -30.11
C ILE A 77 18.79 23.40 -29.92
N GLU A 78 18.99 24.63 -30.40
CA GLU A 78 20.25 25.38 -30.19
C GLU A 78 20.55 25.59 -28.70
N ALA A 79 19.54 25.98 -27.92
CA ALA A 79 19.70 26.16 -26.48
C ALA A 79 20.04 24.84 -25.75
N ALA A 80 19.47 23.71 -26.19
CA ALA A 80 19.78 22.40 -25.65
C ALA A 80 21.20 21.94 -26.01
N GLN A 81 21.63 22.17 -27.26
CA GLN A 81 22.99 21.87 -27.73
C GLN A 81 24.04 22.68 -26.97
N GLN A 82 23.78 23.96 -26.68
CA GLN A 82 24.68 24.79 -25.86
C GLN A 82 24.79 24.31 -24.41
N ARG A 83 23.70 23.82 -23.81
CA ARG A 83 23.76 23.24 -22.46
C ARG A 83 24.56 21.94 -22.43
N LEU A 84 24.41 21.11 -23.45
CA LEU A 84 25.15 19.85 -23.59
C LEU A 84 26.65 20.11 -23.75
N SER A 85 27.05 21.11 -24.54
CA SER A 85 28.46 21.46 -24.71
C SER A 85 29.08 22.00 -23.41
N GLN A 86 28.34 22.81 -22.64
CA GLN A 86 28.77 23.29 -21.33
C GLN A 86 28.92 22.16 -20.29
N HIS A 87 28.02 21.17 -20.33
CA HIS A 87 28.10 19.99 -19.45
C HIS A 87 29.31 19.11 -19.80
N ASN A 88 29.52 18.83 -21.09
CA ASN A 88 30.67 18.03 -21.55
C ASN A 88 32.00 18.74 -21.25
N ALA A 89 32.06 20.07 -21.35
CA ALA A 89 33.22 20.86 -20.95
C ALA A 89 33.51 20.78 -19.43
N ARG A 90 32.47 20.69 -18.59
CA ARG A 90 32.64 20.49 -17.13
C ARG A 90 33.10 19.07 -16.79
N GLN A 91 32.65 18.07 -17.53
CA GLN A 91 33.00 16.67 -17.31
C GLN A 91 34.47 16.37 -17.68
N ASN A 92 34.99 17.02 -18.73
CA ASN A 92 36.39 16.86 -19.16
C ASN A 92 37.43 17.52 -18.22
N ASN A 93 37.01 18.35 -17.26
CA ASN A 93 37.90 19.05 -16.33
C ASN A 93 38.08 18.33 -14.96
N LEU A 94 37.51 17.15 -14.76
CA LEU A 94 37.62 16.38 -13.51
C LEU A 94 38.59 15.20 -13.71
N THR A 95 39.78 15.26 -13.11
CA THR A 95 40.72 14.14 -13.05
C THR A 95 40.14 12.97 -12.26
N SER A 96 40.43 11.75 -12.71
CA SER A 96 39.84 10.47 -12.30
C SER A 96 39.98 10.12 -10.81
N PRO A 97 38.89 9.77 -10.09
CA PRO A 97 38.93 9.17 -8.76
C PRO A 97 38.77 7.63 -8.78
N SER A 98 39.23 6.98 -7.72
CA SER A 98 39.33 5.52 -7.53
C SER A 98 37.99 4.79 -7.32
N ASP A 99 37.99 3.49 -7.63
CA ASP A 99 36.80 2.63 -7.84
C ASP A 99 35.81 2.48 -6.67
N THR A 100 36.16 2.87 -5.44
CA THR A 100 35.23 2.84 -4.28
C THR A 100 34.26 4.03 -4.24
N GLU A 101 34.52 5.14 -4.95
CA GLU A 101 33.57 6.25 -5.09
C GLU A 101 32.50 6.02 -6.19
N ARG A 102 32.65 4.93 -6.97
CA ARG A 102 31.88 4.65 -8.18
C ARG A 102 30.49 4.07 -7.89
N SER A 103 30.35 3.35 -6.78
CA SER A 103 29.10 2.67 -6.39
C SER A 103 28.07 3.63 -5.79
N ASN A 104 28.46 4.50 -4.85
CA ASN A 104 27.54 5.46 -4.23
C ASN A 104 27.17 6.64 -5.16
N ARG A 105 27.99 6.91 -6.18
CA ARG A 105 27.62 7.89 -7.22
C ARG A 105 26.55 7.35 -8.18
N ASN A 106 26.45 6.04 -8.41
CA ASN A 106 25.52 5.50 -9.42
C ASN A 106 24.04 5.63 -9.00
N GLU A 107 23.67 5.37 -7.74
CA GLU A 107 22.28 5.56 -7.29
C GLU A 107 21.86 7.04 -7.25
N SER A 108 22.76 7.92 -6.80
CA SER A 108 22.53 9.37 -6.78
C SER A 108 22.57 9.99 -8.18
N ALA A 109 23.37 9.46 -9.10
CA ALA A 109 23.44 9.91 -10.49
C ALA A 109 22.24 9.43 -11.30
N GLU A 110 21.72 8.23 -11.04
CA GLU A 110 20.50 7.74 -11.70
C GLU A 110 19.25 8.52 -11.25
N THR A 111 19.12 8.83 -9.96
CA THR A 111 18.02 9.69 -9.47
C THR A 111 18.14 11.12 -10.00
N HIS A 112 19.36 11.65 -10.11
CA HIS A 112 19.61 12.96 -10.72
C HIS A 112 19.35 12.97 -12.24
N GLN A 113 19.77 11.93 -12.97
CA GLN A 113 19.45 11.75 -14.40
C GLN A 113 17.94 11.63 -14.62
N ARG A 114 17.22 10.84 -13.80
CA ARG A 114 15.75 10.75 -13.87
C ARG A 114 15.10 12.12 -13.68
N SER A 115 15.53 12.89 -12.67
CA SER A 115 15.02 14.24 -12.43
C SER A 115 15.33 15.22 -13.57
N ILE A 116 16.49 15.10 -14.24
CA ILE A 116 16.86 15.94 -15.39
C ILE A 116 16.04 15.56 -16.61
N ILE A 117 15.82 14.26 -16.85
CA ILE A 117 14.99 13.75 -17.94
C ILE A 117 13.54 14.19 -17.75
N ASP A 118 12.99 14.07 -16.55
CA ASP A 118 11.63 14.52 -16.22
C ASP A 118 11.48 16.04 -16.38
N SER A 119 12.51 16.80 -16.02
CA SER A 119 12.56 18.25 -16.24
C SER A 119 12.64 18.62 -17.73
N LEU A 120 13.38 17.86 -18.54
CA LEU A 120 13.50 18.08 -19.98
C LEU A 120 12.19 17.74 -20.69
N ILE A 121 11.51 16.66 -20.30
CA ILE A 121 10.19 16.26 -20.79
C ILE A 121 9.15 17.34 -20.46
N ALA A 122 9.19 17.90 -19.24
CA ALA A 122 8.33 19.00 -18.84
C ALA A 122 8.60 20.31 -19.63
N ASP A 123 9.86 20.57 -20.00
CA ASP A 123 10.29 21.78 -20.74
C ASP A 123 10.05 21.73 -22.26
N ILE A 124 9.88 20.54 -22.84
CA ILE A 124 9.54 20.33 -24.26
C ILE A 124 8.07 20.68 -24.54
N GLY A 125 7.21 20.71 -23.51
CA GLY A 125 5.82 21.13 -23.66
C GLY A 125 4.98 20.21 -24.55
N ALA A 126 5.41 18.95 -24.75
CA ALA A 126 4.51 17.88 -25.12
C ALA A 126 3.51 17.68 -23.96
N LEU A 127 2.26 17.36 -24.29
CA LEU A 127 1.09 17.28 -23.40
C LEU A 127 1.39 16.69 -22.00
N PRO A 128 0.67 17.12 -20.93
CA PRO A 128 1.00 16.77 -19.56
C PRO A 128 0.86 15.26 -19.31
N ILE A 129 1.98 14.54 -19.38
CA ILE A 129 2.12 13.18 -18.90
C ILE A 129 2.01 13.24 -17.38
N ILE A 130 0.81 12.94 -16.85
CA ILE A 130 0.65 12.70 -15.42
C ILE A 130 1.37 11.38 -15.12
N ALA A 131 2.52 11.49 -14.45
CA ALA A 131 3.26 10.38 -13.90
C ALA A 131 2.39 9.64 -12.87
N CYS A 132 1.74 8.56 -13.30
CA CYS A 132 1.22 7.51 -12.43
C CYS A 132 1.87 6.19 -12.81
N SER A 133 3.19 6.09 -12.65
CA SER A 133 3.91 4.81 -12.69
C SER A 133 3.84 4.18 -11.30
N TYR A 134 2.99 3.17 -11.11
CA TYR A 134 3.18 2.22 -10.01
C TYR A 134 4.30 1.24 -10.39
N PRO A 135 5.16 0.84 -9.44
CA PRO A 135 6.19 -0.16 -9.68
C PRO A 135 5.53 -1.53 -9.87
N SER A 136 5.53 -2.05 -11.10
CA SER A 136 5.19 -3.46 -11.33
C SER A 136 6.42 -4.29 -10.97
N ALA A 137 6.24 -5.27 -10.08
CA ALA A 137 7.25 -6.21 -9.61
C ALA A 137 7.65 -7.27 -10.66
N ALA A 138 7.56 -6.95 -11.95
CA ALA A 138 8.12 -7.78 -13.00
C ALA A 138 9.55 -7.30 -13.28
N GLU A 139 10.54 -8.12 -12.96
CA GLU A 139 11.92 -7.94 -13.41
C GLU A 139 11.96 -7.90 -14.94
N GLY A 140 11.90 -6.70 -15.49
CA GLY A 140 11.92 -6.39 -16.90
C GLY A 140 12.20 -4.90 -17.09
N PRO A 141 12.79 -4.49 -18.22
CA PRO A 141 13.16 -3.10 -18.44
C PRO A 141 11.90 -2.22 -18.37
N THR A 142 11.97 -1.17 -17.54
CA THR A 142 10.86 -0.25 -17.30
C THR A 142 10.40 0.40 -18.61
N LEU A 143 9.10 0.70 -18.75
CA LEU A 143 8.49 1.39 -19.89
C LEU A 143 9.25 2.68 -20.32
N SER A 144 10.02 3.28 -19.40
CA SER A 144 10.96 4.38 -19.65
C SER A 144 12.13 4.04 -20.58
N SER A 145 12.64 2.81 -20.59
CA SER A 145 13.66 2.36 -21.55
C SER A 145 13.10 2.23 -22.96
N LEU A 146 11.81 1.88 -23.06
CA LEU A 146 11.06 1.80 -24.31
C LEU A 146 10.88 3.18 -24.96
N VAL A 147 10.63 4.21 -24.14
CA VAL A 147 10.56 5.61 -24.63
C VAL A 147 11.93 6.25 -24.87
N LEU A 148 12.97 5.85 -24.12
CA LEU A 148 14.34 6.24 -24.44
C LEU A 148 14.79 5.66 -25.79
N ALA A 149 14.44 4.40 -26.06
CA ALA A 149 14.72 3.77 -27.35
C ALA A 149 13.98 4.48 -28.49
N THR A 150 12.76 4.98 -28.28
CA THR A 150 12.03 5.69 -29.33
C THR A 150 12.52 7.12 -29.59
N ALA A 151 13.19 7.74 -28.62
CA ALA A 151 13.76 9.08 -28.73
C ALA A 151 15.17 9.10 -29.34
N SER A 152 15.89 7.97 -29.39
CA SER A 152 17.26 7.90 -29.91
C SER A 152 17.30 7.57 -31.40
N THR A 153 17.55 8.56 -32.26
CA THR A 153 17.78 8.33 -33.70
C THR A 153 19.18 7.77 -34.01
N ASN A 154 20.14 7.88 -33.08
CA ASN A 154 21.58 7.65 -33.35
C ASN A 154 22.15 6.30 -32.88
N GLN A 155 21.34 5.38 -32.33
CA GLN A 155 21.82 4.08 -31.81
C GLN A 155 21.25 2.85 -32.54
N LEU A 156 20.61 3.01 -33.69
CA LEU A 156 20.09 1.89 -34.48
C LEU A 156 21.21 0.89 -34.87
N SER A 157 22.40 1.40 -35.18
CA SER A 157 23.54 0.60 -35.66
C SER A 157 24.21 -0.27 -34.59
N SER A 158 24.10 0.11 -33.31
CA SER A 158 24.68 -0.64 -32.18
C SER A 158 23.71 -1.67 -31.61
N ALA A 159 22.40 -1.39 -31.60
CA ALA A 159 21.37 -2.34 -31.16
C ALA A 159 21.26 -3.55 -32.10
N LEU A 160 21.35 -3.33 -33.43
CA LEU A 160 21.35 -4.41 -34.43
C LEU A 160 22.59 -5.33 -34.36
N ARG A 161 23.72 -4.87 -33.78
CA ARG A 161 24.93 -5.70 -33.63
C ARG A 161 24.88 -6.63 -32.41
N LEU A 162 24.11 -6.28 -31.38
CA LEU A 162 23.96 -7.09 -30.16
C LEU A 162 22.99 -8.28 -30.35
N THR A 163 22.11 -8.22 -31.35
CA THR A 163 21.10 -9.27 -31.60
C THR A 163 21.65 -10.55 -32.27
N GLN A 164 22.93 -10.59 -32.66
CA GLN A 164 23.56 -11.81 -33.20
C GLN A 164 24.00 -12.81 -32.11
N ALA A 165 23.75 -12.54 -30.83
CA ALA A 165 24.34 -13.28 -29.71
C ALA A 165 23.35 -13.91 -28.71
N ASN A 166 22.12 -14.25 -29.11
CA ASN A 166 21.20 -15.02 -28.26
C ASN A 166 20.76 -16.33 -28.94
N ASP A 167 21.61 -17.36 -28.84
CA ASP A 167 21.29 -18.77 -29.10
C ASP A 167 20.39 -19.33 -27.99
N VAL A 168 19.15 -18.82 -27.87
CA VAL A 168 18.12 -19.44 -27.02
C VAL A 168 16.96 -19.81 -27.91
N ALA A 169 16.86 -21.10 -28.24
CA ALA A 169 15.69 -21.64 -28.94
C ALA A 169 14.43 -21.33 -28.10
N PRO A 170 13.51 -20.48 -28.59
CA PRO A 170 12.33 -20.12 -27.82
C PRO A 170 11.44 -21.35 -27.61
N CYS A 171 10.88 -21.50 -26.42
CA CYS A 171 9.95 -22.59 -26.11
C CYS A 171 8.61 -22.33 -26.82
N LEU A 172 8.52 -22.77 -28.08
CA LEU A 172 7.32 -22.66 -28.91
C LEU A 172 6.28 -23.71 -28.50
N PRO A 173 4.97 -23.38 -28.52
CA PRO A 173 3.91 -24.37 -28.35
C PRO A 173 3.87 -25.34 -29.53
N LYS A 174 3.21 -26.50 -29.38
CA LYS A 174 2.98 -27.44 -30.49
C LYS A 174 2.33 -26.71 -31.67
N GLU A 175 2.82 -26.96 -32.88
CA GLU A 175 2.35 -26.29 -34.11
C GLU A 175 0.83 -26.38 -34.29
N SER A 176 0.22 -27.54 -33.98
CA SER A 176 -1.24 -27.71 -34.04
C SER A 176 -2.01 -26.79 -33.07
N THR A 177 -1.45 -26.54 -31.89
CA THR A 177 -2.00 -25.62 -30.89
C THR A 177 -1.80 -24.17 -31.31
N ALA A 178 -0.61 -23.85 -31.84
CA ALA A 178 -0.29 -22.53 -32.38
C ALA A 178 -1.22 -22.17 -33.56
N LEU A 179 -1.44 -23.11 -34.48
CA LEU A 179 -2.34 -22.94 -35.62
C LEU A 179 -3.79 -22.69 -35.17
N SER A 180 -4.25 -23.41 -34.14
CA SER A 180 -5.60 -23.21 -33.59
C SER A 180 -5.78 -21.84 -32.95
N LEU A 181 -4.78 -21.38 -32.18
CA LEU A 181 -4.77 -20.04 -31.58
C LEU A 181 -4.66 -18.93 -32.63
N ALA A 182 -3.87 -19.12 -33.68
CA ALA A 182 -3.75 -18.18 -34.79
C ALA A 182 -5.07 -18.07 -35.58
N LYS A 183 -5.74 -19.19 -35.86
CA LYS A 183 -7.08 -19.19 -36.47
C LYS A 183 -8.09 -18.44 -35.59
N HIS A 184 -8.12 -18.72 -34.29
CA HIS A 184 -8.94 -17.98 -33.33
C HIS A 184 -8.67 -16.47 -33.34
N TYR A 185 -7.40 -16.06 -33.49
CA TYR A 185 -7.07 -14.63 -33.64
C TYR A 185 -7.76 -14.03 -34.86
N PHE A 186 -7.65 -14.67 -36.01
CA PHE A 186 -8.23 -14.16 -37.26
C PHE A 186 -9.75 -14.18 -37.27
N ASP A 187 -10.36 -15.13 -36.56
CA ASP A 187 -11.80 -15.26 -36.47
C ASP A 187 -12.43 -14.29 -35.45
N GLN A 188 -11.74 -13.99 -34.34
CA GLN A 188 -12.36 -13.28 -33.21
C GLN A 188 -11.72 -11.92 -32.90
N VAL A 189 -10.45 -11.71 -33.25
CA VAL A 189 -9.63 -10.55 -32.83
C VAL A 189 -9.31 -9.63 -33.99
N TYR A 190 -8.70 -10.17 -35.05
CA TYR A 190 -8.30 -9.43 -36.24
C TYR A 190 -9.43 -8.63 -36.90
N PRO A 191 -10.68 -9.14 -37.02
CA PRO A 191 -11.76 -8.40 -37.67
C PRO A 191 -12.06 -7.08 -36.95
N ARG A 192 -11.70 -7.02 -35.65
CA ARG A 192 -11.90 -5.85 -34.79
C ARG A 192 -10.93 -4.71 -35.05
N ILE A 193 -9.68 -5.06 -35.35
CA ILE A 193 -8.58 -4.12 -35.54
C ILE A 193 -7.64 -4.71 -36.60
N PRO A 194 -7.95 -4.55 -37.91
CA PRO A 194 -7.17 -5.17 -38.97
C PRO A 194 -6.02 -4.23 -39.38
N PHE A 195 -4.85 -4.39 -38.77
CA PHE A 195 -3.71 -3.46 -38.93
C PHE A 195 -2.46 -4.06 -39.61
N PHE A 196 -2.45 -5.36 -39.90
CA PHE A 196 -1.37 -6.07 -40.60
C PHE A 196 -1.94 -7.03 -41.66
N SER A 197 -1.09 -7.60 -42.53
CA SER A 197 -1.52 -8.52 -43.60
C SER A 197 -1.70 -9.94 -43.09
N ILE A 198 -2.85 -10.58 -43.39
CA ILE A 198 -3.10 -12.00 -43.07
C ILE A 198 -2.08 -12.89 -43.79
N GLN A 199 -1.90 -12.69 -45.09
CA GLN A 199 -0.91 -13.44 -45.88
C GLN A 199 0.51 -13.22 -45.35
N GLY A 200 0.85 -11.98 -45.00
CA GLY A 200 2.16 -11.65 -44.41
C GLY A 200 2.40 -12.37 -43.08
N PHE A 201 1.37 -12.53 -42.26
CA PHE A 201 1.47 -13.28 -41.02
C PHE A 201 1.68 -14.78 -41.25
N TRP A 202 0.98 -15.41 -42.20
CA TRP A 202 1.15 -16.84 -42.45
C TRP A 202 2.55 -17.18 -42.96
N VAL A 203 3.15 -16.29 -43.77
CA VAL A 203 4.57 -16.39 -44.15
C VAL A 203 5.48 -16.33 -42.91
N GLN A 204 5.20 -15.43 -41.96
CA GLN A 204 5.95 -15.36 -40.70
C GLN A 204 5.74 -16.60 -39.81
N PHE A 205 4.52 -17.14 -39.80
CA PHE A 205 4.17 -18.35 -39.05
C PHE A 205 4.92 -19.57 -39.59
N GLU A 206 4.92 -19.76 -40.90
CA GLU A 206 5.70 -20.82 -41.57
C GLU A 206 7.19 -20.65 -41.29
N HIS A 207 7.73 -19.44 -41.37
CA HIS A 207 9.13 -19.16 -41.05
C HIS A 207 9.52 -19.55 -39.61
N VAL A 208 8.65 -19.26 -38.62
CA VAL A 208 8.90 -19.57 -37.21
C VAL A 208 8.83 -21.08 -36.91
N PHE A 209 7.94 -21.83 -37.57
CA PHE A 209 7.72 -23.25 -37.29
C PHE A 209 8.45 -24.23 -38.24
N SER A 210 8.82 -23.81 -39.45
CA SER A 210 9.53 -24.66 -40.43
C SER A 210 11.05 -24.59 -40.36
N GLY A 211 11.62 -23.51 -39.81
CA GLY A 211 13.08 -23.35 -39.64
C GLY A 211 13.88 -23.19 -40.94
N VAL A 212 13.23 -23.00 -42.10
CA VAL A 212 13.89 -22.84 -43.41
C VAL A 212 13.88 -21.37 -43.81
N ASP A 213 15.07 -20.76 -43.97
CA ASP A 213 15.19 -19.40 -44.50
C ASP A 213 14.60 -19.32 -45.93
N PRO A 214 13.88 -18.24 -46.28
CA PRO A 214 13.34 -18.08 -47.63
C PRO A 214 14.49 -18.06 -48.67
N PRO A 215 14.30 -18.63 -49.86
CA PRO A 215 15.36 -18.78 -50.85
C PRO A 215 15.88 -17.41 -51.29
N ARG A 216 17.18 -17.15 -51.04
CA ARG A 216 17.89 -15.98 -51.58
C ARG A 216 18.05 -16.15 -53.09
N GLU A 217 17.41 -15.29 -53.87
CA GLU A 217 17.71 -15.15 -55.29
C GLU A 217 19.18 -14.75 -55.46
N ARG A 218 19.94 -15.56 -56.20
CA ARG A 218 21.36 -15.31 -56.51
C ARG A 218 21.46 -14.24 -57.59
N GLY A 219 22.18 -13.16 -57.30
CA GLY A 219 22.83 -12.35 -58.32
C GLY A 219 22.91 -10.87 -58.00
N GLN A 220 24.03 -10.43 -57.41
CA GLN A 220 24.93 -9.38 -57.92
C GLN A 220 25.93 -8.99 -56.83
N ASP A 221 27.18 -9.41 -57.02
CA ASP A 221 28.33 -9.01 -56.21
C ASP A 221 28.71 -7.54 -56.54
N GLY A 222 28.62 -6.68 -55.54
CA GLY A 222 29.19 -5.32 -55.52
C GLY A 222 29.55 -4.95 -54.08
N PRO A 223 30.59 -4.11 -53.85
CA PRO A 223 31.05 -3.77 -52.50
C PRO A 223 29.94 -3.04 -51.71
N PRO A 224 29.81 -3.26 -50.39
CA PRO A 224 28.78 -2.63 -49.59
C PRO A 224 28.97 -1.09 -49.61
N GLN A 225 27.97 -0.39 -50.13
CA GLN A 225 27.87 1.06 -50.08
C GLN A 225 27.63 1.54 -48.63
N ASP A 226 28.14 2.74 -48.32
CA ASP A 226 28.12 3.37 -47.00
C ASP A 226 26.73 3.38 -46.30
N PRO A 227 26.66 3.12 -44.98
CA PRO A 227 25.40 3.06 -44.21
C PRO A 227 24.72 4.42 -43.97
N ALA A 228 25.16 5.50 -44.64
CA ALA A 228 24.61 6.85 -44.50
C ALA A 228 23.62 7.23 -45.62
N SER A 229 23.39 6.38 -46.63
CA SER A 229 22.46 6.65 -47.74
C SER A 229 21.03 6.13 -47.52
N VAL A 230 20.70 5.57 -46.34
CA VAL A 230 19.39 4.94 -46.03
C VAL A 230 18.34 5.94 -45.50
N LEU A 231 18.61 7.24 -45.49
CA LEU A 231 17.68 8.26 -44.96
C LEU A 231 16.78 8.94 -46.00
N THR A 232 16.55 8.31 -47.16
CA THR A 232 15.50 8.70 -48.11
C THR A 232 14.76 7.45 -48.60
N PRO A 233 13.41 7.41 -48.55
CA PRO A 233 12.67 6.23 -48.96
C PRO A 233 12.74 6.07 -50.48
N SER A 234 13.52 5.10 -50.97
CA SER A 234 13.38 4.59 -52.35
C SER A 234 12.21 3.61 -52.42
N GLN A 235 11.54 3.62 -53.58
CA GLN A 235 10.20 3.09 -53.83
C GLN A 235 10.04 1.56 -53.86
N ASP A 236 11.05 0.76 -53.51
CA ASP A 236 10.99 -0.72 -53.61
C ASP A 236 11.21 -1.49 -52.29
N ASP A 237 11.45 -0.84 -51.15
CA ASP A 237 11.83 -1.53 -49.89
C ASP A 237 10.65 -2.05 -49.03
N LEU A 238 9.45 -2.16 -49.59
CA LEU A 238 8.29 -2.69 -48.86
C LEU A 238 7.97 -4.16 -49.16
N ASP A 239 8.62 -4.75 -50.17
CA ASP A 239 8.49 -6.17 -50.47
C ASP A 239 9.87 -6.78 -50.73
N ARG A 240 10.27 -7.73 -49.87
CA ARG A 240 11.47 -8.59 -49.95
C ARG A 240 12.85 -7.90 -49.82
N SER A 241 13.29 -7.69 -48.59
CA SER A 241 14.62 -8.17 -48.12
C SER A 241 14.85 -7.81 -46.64
N SER A 242 15.19 -8.82 -45.83
CA SER A 242 15.47 -8.75 -44.38
C SER A 242 14.28 -8.53 -43.43
N ILE A 243 13.27 -9.39 -43.48
CA ILE A 243 12.44 -9.62 -42.28
C ILE A 243 13.41 -10.06 -41.18
N SER A 244 13.62 -9.23 -40.16
CA SER A 244 14.47 -9.62 -39.04
C SER A 244 13.84 -10.87 -38.43
N HIS A 245 14.64 -11.94 -38.25
CA HIS A 245 14.18 -13.18 -37.64
C HIS A 245 13.42 -12.88 -36.34
N GLY A 246 13.92 -11.93 -35.54
CA GLY A 246 13.26 -11.45 -34.32
C GLY A 246 11.86 -10.84 -34.51
N TYR A 247 11.58 -10.09 -35.58
CA TYR A 247 10.24 -9.53 -35.82
C TYR A 247 9.19 -10.60 -36.11
N SER A 248 9.54 -11.66 -36.85
CA SER A 248 8.66 -12.81 -37.10
C SER A 248 8.29 -13.51 -35.79
N TYR A 249 9.27 -13.79 -34.92
CA TYR A 249 9.02 -14.38 -33.61
C TYR A 249 8.17 -13.49 -32.72
N PHE A 250 8.47 -12.19 -32.68
CA PHE A 250 7.70 -11.20 -31.92
C PHE A 250 6.22 -11.20 -32.33
N THR A 251 5.95 -11.14 -33.63
CA THR A 251 4.60 -11.07 -34.19
C THR A 251 3.81 -12.36 -33.93
N VAL A 252 4.40 -13.52 -34.24
CA VAL A 252 3.75 -14.83 -34.03
C VAL A 252 3.45 -15.05 -32.55
N LEU A 253 4.43 -14.83 -31.66
CA LEU A 253 4.24 -15.05 -30.22
C LEU A 253 3.18 -14.10 -29.61
N LEU A 254 3.10 -12.84 -30.06
CA LEU A 254 2.07 -11.91 -29.58
C LEU A 254 0.68 -12.28 -30.08
N VAL A 255 0.53 -12.70 -31.33
CA VAL A 255 -0.76 -13.21 -31.84
C VAL A 255 -1.23 -14.39 -31.00
N LEU A 256 -0.35 -15.34 -30.70
CA LEU A 256 -0.67 -16.49 -29.84
C LEU A 256 -1.00 -16.07 -28.39
N ALA A 257 -0.26 -15.11 -27.83
CA ALA A 257 -0.49 -14.59 -26.48
C ALA A 257 -1.82 -13.85 -26.36
N ILE A 258 -2.19 -13.04 -27.36
CA ILE A 258 -3.47 -12.32 -27.42
C ILE A 258 -4.63 -13.32 -27.54
N SER A 259 -4.51 -14.32 -28.42
CA SER A 259 -5.50 -15.39 -28.54
C SER A 259 -5.71 -16.15 -27.25
N ALA A 260 -4.62 -16.60 -26.60
CA ALA A 260 -4.70 -17.29 -25.32
C ALA A 260 -5.34 -16.39 -24.24
N SER A 261 -4.96 -15.11 -24.17
CA SER A 261 -5.55 -14.14 -23.22
C SER A 261 -7.05 -13.95 -23.44
N SER A 262 -7.51 -13.93 -24.70
CA SER A 262 -8.93 -13.77 -25.05
C SER A 262 -9.78 -15.00 -24.69
N LEU A 263 -9.19 -16.19 -24.59
CA LEU A 263 -9.87 -17.42 -24.20
C LEU A 263 -9.95 -17.62 -22.68
N SER A 264 -9.04 -16.99 -21.93
CA SER A 264 -9.07 -17.09 -20.47
C SER A 264 -10.31 -16.42 -19.88
N ARG A 265 -10.84 -16.94 -18.77
CA ARG A 265 -11.92 -16.32 -17.96
C ARG A 265 -11.42 -15.67 -16.67
N SER A 266 -10.48 -16.29 -15.96
CA SER A 266 -9.86 -15.74 -14.74
C SER A 266 -8.38 -15.34 -14.94
N ALA A 267 -7.85 -14.52 -14.04
CA ALA A 267 -6.43 -14.14 -14.04
C ALA A 267 -5.49 -15.34 -13.77
N ASP A 268 -5.93 -16.26 -12.91
CA ASP A 268 -5.14 -17.40 -12.40
C ASP A 268 -5.31 -18.70 -13.21
N SER A 269 -5.91 -18.63 -14.40
CA SER A 269 -6.09 -19.83 -15.22
C SER A 269 -4.76 -20.31 -15.83
N VAL A 270 -4.67 -21.61 -16.11
CA VAL A 270 -3.54 -22.20 -16.86
C VAL A 270 -3.36 -21.52 -18.22
N ILE A 271 -4.46 -21.12 -18.87
CA ILE A 271 -4.47 -20.43 -20.16
C ILE A 271 -3.88 -19.01 -20.03
N SER A 272 -4.23 -18.30 -18.95
CA SER A 272 -3.68 -16.98 -18.61
C SER A 272 -2.17 -17.05 -18.36
N THR A 273 -1.72 -18.05 -17.59
CA THR A 273 -0.30 -18.29 -17.34
C THR A 273 0.46 -18.60 -18.63
N GLN A 274 -0.13 -19.39 -19.52
CA GLN A 274 0.44 -19.68 -20.84
C GLN A 274 0.52 -18.42 -21.72
N ALA A 275 -0.50 -17.57 -21.70
CA ALA A 275 -0.51 -16.30 -22.43
C ALA A 275 0.61 -15.36 -21.95
N GLN A 276 0.80 -15.25 -20.62
CA GLN A 276 1.90 -14.47 -20.03
C GLN A 276 3.28 -15.02 -20.40
N ARG A 277 3.43 -16.35 -20.43
CA ARG A 277 4.68 -16.99 -20.86
C ARG A 277 5.00 -16.66 -22.32
N LEU A 278 4.02 -16.79 -23.22
CA LEU A 278 4.19 -16.43 -24.63
C LEU A 278 4.54 -14.95 -24.81
N PHE A 279 3.89 -14.06 -24.05
CA PHE A 279 4.19 -12.64 -24.03
C PHE A 279 5.63 -12.33 -23.56
N ARG A 280 6.07 -12.93 -22.45
CA ARG A 280 7.46 -12.76 -21.96
C ARG A 280 8.48 -13.25 -22.98
N THR A 281 8.21 -14.37 -23.65
CA THR A 281 9.07 -14.86 -24.75
C THR A 281 9.05 -13.89 -25.94
N ALA A 282 7.91 -13.27 -26.29
CA ALA A 282 7.90 -12.27 -27.35
C ALA A 282 8.80 -11.06 -27.02
N LEU A 283 8.79 -10.61 -25.77
CA LEU A 283 9.60 -9.46 -25.33
C LEU A 283 11.12 -9.68 -25.38
N THR A 284 11.61 -10.91 -25.55
CA THR A 284 13.05 -11.14 -25.81
C THR A 284 13.48 -10.62 -27.17
N PHE A 285 12.55 -10.51 -28.12
CA PHE A 285 12.78 -10.01 -29.49
C PHE A 285 12.44 -8.52 -29.68
N ARG A 286 12.15 -7.80 -28.59
CA ARG A 286 11.69 -6.40 -28.63
C ARG A 286 12.63 -5.45 -29.37
N GLU A 287 13.95 -5.66 -29.30
CA GLU A 287 14.96 -4.81 -29.94
C GLU A 287 14.93 -4.92 -31.47
N SER A 288 14.44 -6.04 -31.99
CA SER A 288 14.28 -6.28 -33.43
C SER A 288 12.92 -5.85 -33.97
N ALA A 289 11.95 -5.56 -33.10
CA ALA A 289 10.55 -5.31 -33.46
C ALA A 289 10.08 -3.87 -33.15
N ILE A 290 10.47 -3.31 -31.99
CA ILE A 290 9.99 -1.99 -31.53
C ILE A 290 10.94 -0.89 -32.02
N LEU A 291 10.90 -0.67 -33.33
CA LEU A 291 11.76 0.31 -34.00
C LEU A 291 11.07 1.68 -34.07
N PRO A 292 11.65 2.76 -33.51
CA PRO A 292 11.06 4.10 -33.60
C PRO A 292 10.84 4.56 -35.03
N ASN A 293 9.78 5.33 -35.25
CA ASN A 293 9.50 5.99 -36.54
C ASN A 293 9.52 5.03 -37.72
N THR A 294 9.08 3.78 -37.52
CA THR A 294 8.88 2.80 -38.59
C THR A 294 7.46 2.24 -38.56
N ILE A 295 6.98 1.77 -39.71
CA ILE A 295 5.68 1.08 -39.84
C ILE A 295 5.65 -0.19 -38.96
N ILE A 296 6.75 -0.94 -38.95
CA ILE A 296 6.95 -2.15 -38.12
C ILE A 296 6.86 -1.81 -36.63
N GLY A 297 7.43 -0.67 -36.21
CA GLY A 297 7.31 -0.18 -34.85
C GLY A 297 5.86 0.14 -34.47
N VAL A 298 5.10 0.81 -35.34
CA VAL A 298 3.66 1.09 -35.10
C VAL A 298 2.86 -0.20 -34.99
N GLN A 299 3.11 -1.18 -35.85
CA GLN A 299 2.50 -2.52 -35.77
C GLN A 299 2.83 -3.21 -34.44
N SER A 300 4.09 -3.17 -34.02
CA SER A 300 4.55 -3.76 -32.76
C SER A 300 3.86 -3.12 -31.55
N ILE A 301 3.73 -1.79 -31.53
CA ILE A 301 2.99 -1.07 -30.48
C ILE A 301 1.51 -1.45 -30.50
N LEU A 302 0.88 -1.59 -31.67
CA LEU A 302 -0.53 -2.02 -31.76
C LEU A 302 -0.76 -3.43 -31.19
N PHE A 303 0.16 -4.38 -31.42
CA PHE A 303 0.09 -5.69 -30.76
C PHE A 303 0.20 -5.58 -29.23
N LEU A 304 1.12 -4.75 -28.74
CA LEU A 304 1.28 -4.50 -27.30
C LEU A 304 0.03 -3.84 -26.69
N ILE A 305 -0.59 -2.88 -27.38
CA ILE A 305 -1.85 -2.26 -26.94
C ILE A 305 -2.96 -3.33 -26.84
N GLN A 306 -3.10 -4.20 -27.85
CA GLN A 306 -4.11 -5.27 -27.81
C GLN A 306 -3.90 -6.19 -26.60
N PHE A 307 -2.66 -6.63 -26.37
CA PHE A 307 -2.34 -7.46 -25.21
C PHE A 307 -2.59 -6.73 -23.89
N ALA A 308 -2.20 -5.45 -23.78
CA ALA A 308 -2.41 -4.61 -22.60
C ALA A 308 -3.90 -4.46 -22.25
N THR A 309 -4.77 -4.29 -23.25
CA THR A 309 -6.21 -4.15 -23.01
C THR A 309 -6.87 -5.41 -22.47
N LEU A 310 -6.26 -6.58 -22.63
CA LEU A 310 -6.70 -7.87 -22.05
C LEU A 310 -6.02 -8.17 -20.70
N ASN A 311 -4.80 -7.66 -20.49
CA ASN A 311 -3.99 -7.89 -19.29
C ASN A 311 -3.43 -6.58 -18.71
N PRO A 312 -4.29 -5.69 -18.21
CA PRO A 312 -3.88 -4.35 -17.78
C PRO A 312 -3.05 -4.32 -16.48
N SER A 313 -2.95 -5.45 -15.75
CA SER A 313 -1.99 -5.60 -14.64
C SER A 313 -0.53 -5.71 -15.11
N LEU A 314 -0.30 -6.14 -16.36
CA LEU A 314 1.04 -6.36 -16.90
C LEU A 314 1.55 -5.17 -17.70
N LEU A 315 0.66 -4.44 -18.36
CA LEU A 315 1.02 -3.35 -19.28
C LEU A 315 -0.07 -2.28 -19.32
N ASP A 316 0.32 -1.01 -19.26
CA ASP A 316 -0.62 0.11 -19.32
C ASP A 316 -0.94 0.50 -20.77
N ALA A 317 -2.16 0.18 -21.21
CA ALA A 317 -2.63 0.49 -22.55
C ALA A 317 -2.68 2.01 -22.82
N TRP A 318 -2.95 2.83 -21.80
CA TRP A 318 -3.03 4.30 -21.96
C TRP A 318 -1.72 4.87 -22.49
N TYR A 319 -0.61 4.49 -21.85
CA TYR A 319 0.71 4.97 -22.24
C TYR A 319 1.10 4.53 -23.65
N LEU A 320 0.87 3.25 -23.97
CA LEU A 320 1.21 2.71 -25.28
C LEU A 320 0.41 3.36 -26.40
N ILE A 321 -0.85 3.71 -26.16
CA ILE A 321 -1.67 4.48 -27.10
C ILE A 321 -1.04 5.86 -27.34
N GLY A 322 -0.57 6.56 -26.30
CA GLY A 322 0.13 7.83 -26.45
C GLY A 322 1.42 7.73 -27.27
N VAL A 323 2.26 6.71 -26.99
CA VAL A 323 3.48 6.43 -27.76
C VAL A 323 3.13 6.12 -29.22
N GLY A 324 2.15 5.25 -29.45
CA GLY A 324 1.70 4.87 -30.79
C GLY A 324 1.12 6.05 -31.58
N MET A 325 0.31 6.90 -30.94
CA MET A 325 -0.21 8.14 -31.54
C MET A 325 0.91 9.07 -31.95
N ARG A 326 1.96 9.21 -31.11
CA ARG A 326 3.13 10.02 -31.45
C ARG A 326 3.87 9.47 -32.68
N MET A 327 4.13 8.15 -32.70
CA MET A 327 4.77 7.49 -33.85
C MET A 327 3.96 7.67 -35.13
N CYS A 328 2.63 7.55 -35.06
CA CYS A 328 1.73 7.81 -36.18
C CYS A 328 1.82 9.27 -36.68
N VAL A 329 1.93 10.24 -35.78
CA VAL A 329 2.07 11.66 -36.13
C VAL A 329 3.43 11.93 -36.76
N ASP A 330 4.51 11.42 -36.18
CA ASP A 330 5.89 11.59 -36.66
C ASP A 330 6.10 10.97 -38.05
N LEU A 331 5.44 9.83 -38.33
CA LEU A 331 5.41 9.18 -39.64
C LEU A 331 4.43 9.83 -40.65
N GLY A 332 3.69 10.86 -40.22
CA GLY A 332 2.66 11.49 -41.05
C GLY A 332 1.48 10.58 -41.39
N LEU A 333 1.19 9.53 -40.61
CA LEU A 333 0.07 8.60 -40.86
C LEU A 333 -1.31 9.27 -40.67
N HIS A 334 -1.36 10.41 -39.99
CA HIS A 334 -2.56 11.23 -39.77
C HIS A 334 -2.98 12.06 -40.99
N GLN A 335 -2.25 11.97 -42.10
CA GLN A 335 -2.52 12.66 -43.36
C GLN A 335 -2.30 11.70 -44.55
N ASP A 336 -3.27 11.62 -45.46
CA ASP A 336 -3.08 10.95 -46.74
C ASP A 336 -2.07 11.76 -47.60
N PRO A 337 -1.03 11.12 -48.17
CA PRO A 337 -0.01 11.79 -48.98
C PRO A 337 -0.63 12.46 -50.22
N GLN A 338 -0.11 13.65 -50.58
CA GLN A 338 -0.58 14.43 -51.73
C GLN A 338 0.59 14.72 -52.69
N PRO A 339 0.45 14.43 -54.01
CA PRO A 339 -0.70 13.80 -54.67
C PRO A 339 -0.80 12.30 -54.36
N LEU A 340 -2.03 11.77 -54.32
CA LEU A 340 -2.31 10.37 -53.95
C LEU A 340 -1.62 9.33 -54.83
N ASP A 341 -1.33 9.68 -56.09
CA ASP A 341 -0.67 8.80 -57.09
C ASP A 341 0.82 8.59 -56.81
N SER A 342 1.41 9.34 -55.87
CA SER A 342 2.83 9.24 -55.52
C SER A 342 3.19 7.99 -54.69
N VAL A 343 2.20 7.27 -54.16
CA VAL A 343 2.38 6.14 -53.24
C VAL A 343 1.63 4.91 -53.73
N ALA A 344 2.29 3.75 -53.70
CA ALA A 344 1.68 2.48 -54.06
C ALA A 344 0.39 2.20 -53.24
N THR A 345 -0.65 1.73 -53.92
CA THR A 345 -1.98 1.51 -53.32
C THR A 345 -1.96 0.58 -52.10
N SER A 346 -1.09 -0.44 -52.10
CA SER A 346 -0.89 -1.37 -50.99
C SER A 346 -0.31 -0.68 -49.74
N LEU A 347 0.66 0.22 -49.94
CA LEU A 347 1.26 1.01 -48.87
C LEU A 347 0.28 2.03 -48.31
N LEU A 348 -0.45 2.74 -49.17
CA LEU A 348 -1.47 3.71 -48.76
C LEU A 348 -2.55 3.04 -47.89
N GLU A 349 -3.01 1.87 -48.31
CA GLU A 349 -3.99 1.08 -47.57
C GLU A 349 -3.44 0.62 -46.19
N THR A 350 -2.17 0.19 -46.12
CA THR A 350 -1.51 -0.16 -44.86
C THR A 350 -1.41 1.02 -43.91
N ARG A 351 -1.03 2.21 -44.42
CA ARG A 351 -0.97 3.46 -43.64
C ARG A 351 -2.33 3.81 -43.04
N ARG A 352 -3.40 3.72 -43.84
CA ARG A 352 -4.78 3.97 -43.39
C ARG A 352 -5.21 2.99 -42.30
N ARG A 353 -4.95 1.69 -42.47
CA ARG A 353 -5.30 0.67 -41.48
C ARG A 353 -4.63 0.90 -40.13
N LEU A 354 -3.33 1.24 -40.13
CA LEU A 354 -2.59 1.53 -38.91
C LEU A 354 -3.12 2.77 -38.20
N TRP A 355 -3.36 3.84 -38.96
CA TRP A 355 -3.92 5.07 -38.43
C TRP A 355 -5.28 4.84 -37.75
N TRP A 356 -6.23 4.23 -38.45
CA TRP A 356 -7.58 4.03 -37.95
C TRP A 356 -7.63 3.05 -36.78
N SER A 357 -6.73 2.06 -36.76
CA SER A 357 -6.57 1.16 -35.62
C SER A 357 -6.11 1.90 -34.37
N MET A 358 -5.07 2.75 -34.49
CA MET A 358 -4.58 3.57 -33.39
C MET A 358 -5.62 4.60 -32.92
N TYR A 359 -6.26 5.29 -33.87
CA TYR A 359 -7.36 6.24 -33.61
C TYR A 359 -8.48 5.62 -32.78
N SER A 360 -8.85 4.36 -33.09
CA SER A 360 -9.95 3.69 -32.41
C SER A 360 -9.67 3.44 -30.93
N PHE A 361 -8.42 3.13 -30.58
CA PHE A 361 -7.98 2.94 -29.19
C PHE A 361 -7.95 4.26 -28.44
N ASP A 362 -7.36 5.30 -29.04
CA ASP A 362 -7.30 6.64 -28.45
C ASP A 362 -8.69 7.20 -28.15
N ARG A 363 -9.62 7.13 -29.12
CA ARG A 363 -10.99 7.62 -28.90
C ARG A 363 -11.75 6.77 -27.89
N SER A 364 -11.63 5.44 -27.95
CA SER A 364 -12.33 4.56 -27.00
C SER A 364 -11.87 4.80 -25.55
N MET A 365 -10.56 5.00 -25.34
CA MET A 365 -10.00 5.30 -24.02
C MET A 365 -10.33 6.73 -23.56
N SER A 366 -10.09 7.73 -24.41
CA SER A 366 -10.29 9.14 -24.06
C SER A 366 -11.76 9.45 -23.77
N LEU A 367 -12.68 8.99 -24.63
CA LEU A 367 -14.12 9.22 -24.46
C LEU A 367 -14.70 8.39 -23.31
N GLY A 368 -14.19 7.16 -23.12
CA GLY A 368 -14.57 6.29 -22.00
C GLY A 368 -14.17 6.85 -20.64
N CYS A 369 -12.99 7.48 -20.54
CA CYS A 369 -12.43 7.99 -19.28
C CYS A 369 -12.68 9.50 -19.05
N GLY A 370 -13.35 10.19 -19.98
CA GLY A 370 -13.56 11.64 -19.91
C GLY A 370 -12.27 12.47 -20.02
N ARG A 371 -11.28 11.97 -20.77
CA ARG A 371 -9.96 12.60 -20.95
C ARG A 371 -9.85 13.33 -22.30
N PRO A 372 -8.93 14.30 -22.44
CA PRO A 372 -8.63 14.91 -23.74
C PRO A 372 -8.04 13.88 -24.72
N THR A 373 -8.42 13.99 -25.99
CA THR A 373 -7.83 13.22 -27.09
C THR A 373 -6.43 13.72 -27.46
N GLU A 374 -5.52 12.85 -27.87
CA GLU A 374 -4.13 13.22 -28.24
C GLU A 374 -4.04 14.18 -29.43
N ILE A 375 -4.93 14.04 -30.41
CA ILE A 375 -5.01 14.90 -31.60
C ILE A 375 -6.45 15.30 -31.88
N SER A 376 -6.68 16.56 -32.29
CA SER A 376 -7.98 17.06 -32.72
C SER A 376 -8.41 16.42 -34.04
N ASP A 377 -9.70 16.08 -34.19
CA ASP A 377 -10.24 15.56 -35.45
C ASP A 377 -10.01 16.51 -36.64
N SER A 378 -9.88 17.82 -36.38
CA SER A 378 -9.59 18.83 -37.42
C SER A 378 -8.21 18.70 -38.05
N ALA A 379 -7.28 18.01 -37.39
CA ALA A 379 -5.91 17.80 -37.86
C ALA A 379 -5.75 16.42 -38.56
N ILE A 380 -6.85 15.71 -38.82
CA ILE A 380 -6.86 14.37 -39.42
C ILE A 380 -7.41 14.47 -40.83
N ASN A 381 -6.64 14.01 -41.82
CA ASN A 381 -7.07 13.93 -43.21
C ASN A 381 -6.72 12.56 -43.79
N VAL A 382 -7.41 11.52 -43.33
CA VAL A 382 -7.15 10.13 -43.72
C VAL A 382 -8.48 9.50 -44.11
N SER A 383 -8.55 8.95 -45.32
CA SER A 383 -9.75 8.24 -45.78
C SER A 383 -9.92 6.92 -45.02
N LEU A 384 -11.16 6.42 -44.90
CA LEU A 384 -11.40 5.10 -44.33
C LEU A 384 -10.74 4.02 -45.20
N PRO A 385 -10.15 2.97 -44.59
CA PRO A 385 -9.52 1.87 -45.31
C PRO A 385 -10.57 1.06 -46.08
N THR A 386 -10.21 0.57 -47.26
CA THR A 386 -11.14 -0.19 -48.11
C THR A 386 -11.17 -1.69 -47.78
N PHE A 387 -10.15 -2.19 -47.08
CA PHE A 387 -9.91 -3.59 -46.72
C PHE A 387 -10.05 -4.57 -47.90
N ARG A 388 -8.93 -5.05 -48.44
CA ARG A 388 -8.93 -6.27 -49.29
C ARG A 388 -9.03 -7.48 -48.36
N ILE A 389 -10.17 -8.17 -48.37
CA ILE A 389 -10.48 -9.27 -47.44
C ILE A 389 -10.68 -10.54 -48.24
N GLU A 390 -10.01 -11.62 -47.83
CA GLU A 390 -9.94 -12.88 -48.59
C GLU A 390 -11.05 -13.88 -48.20
N THR A 391 -11.69 -13.72 -47.03
CA THR A 391 -12.75 -14.59 -46.51
C THR A 391 -14.08 -13.85 -46.26
N SER A 392 -15.21 -14.48 -46.62
CA SER A 392 -16.55 -13.88 -46.57
C SER A 392 -17.09 -13.60 -45.16
N SER A 393 -16.70 -14.42 -44.17
CA SER A 393 -17.05 -14.24 -42.74
C SER A 393 -16.45 -12.96 -42.15
N THR A 394 -15.16 -12.72 -42.40
CA THR A 394 -14.42 -11.52 -41.99
C THR A 394 -14.92 -10.24 -42.65
N ALA A 395 -15.45 -10.30 -43.89
CA ALA A 395 -15.84 -9.10 -44.63
C ALA A 395 -16.98 -8.34 -43.94
N VAL A 396 -17.94 -9.09 -43.43
CA VAL A 396 -19.10 -8.58 -42.70
C VAL A 396 -18.70 -7.95 -41.37
N GLU A 397 -17.82 -8.61 -40.62
CA GLU A 397 -17.35 -8.10 -39.34
C GLU A 397 -16.53 -6.84 -39.49
N VAL A 398 -15.59 -6.82 -40.44
CA VAL A 398 -14.76 -5.65 -40.77
C VAL A 398 -15.62 -4.45 -41.19
N HIS A 399 -16.72 -4.67 -41.92
CA HIS A 399 -17.66 -3.61 -42.24
C HIS A 399 -18.36 -3.04 -40.99
N GLY A 400 -18.68 -3.89 -40.00
CA GLY A 400 -19.15 -3.44 -38.69
C GLY A 400 -18.13 -2.56 -37.96
N TYR A 401 -16.84 -2.90 -38.05
CA TYR A 401 -15.76 -2.10 -37.45
C TYR A 401 -15.48 -0.79 -38.17
N LEU A 402 -15.67 -0.72 -39.50
CA LEU A 402 -15.68 0.55 -40.23
C LEU A 402 -16.78 1.50 -39.70
N GLN A 403 -17.97 0.96 -39.40
CA GLN A 403 -19.02 1.76 -38.77
C GLN A 403 -18.67 2.19 -37.35
N ARG A 404 -17.90 1.38 -36.60
CA ARG A 404 -17.36 1.79 -35.30
C ARG A 404 -16.41 2.99 -35.41
N TYR A 405 -15.55 3.05 -36.43
CA TYR A 405 -14.70 4.22 -36.66
C TYR A 405 -15.52 5.49 -36.88
N ARG A 406 -16.58 5.40 -37.68
CA ARG A 406 -17.53 6.51 -37.89
C ARG A 406 -18.25 6.89 -36.60
N ALA A 407 -18.68 5.91 -35.80
CA ALA A 407 -19.29 6.15 -34.50
C ALA A 407 -18.35 6.93 -33.58
N LEU A 408 -17.09 6.51 -33.48
CA LEU A 408 -16.08 7.17 -32.65
C LEU A 408 -15.78 8.59 -33.12
N GLN A 409 -15.80 8.86 -34.44
CA GLN A 409 -15.70 10.23 -34.95
C GLN A 409 -16.88 11.10 -34.51
N ILE A 410 -18.11 10.58 -34.60
CA ILE A 410 -19.31 11.31 -34.16
C ILE A 410 -19.27 11.54 -32.65
N GLN A 411 -18.91 10.52 -31.85
CA GLN A 411 -18.77 10.64 -30.40
C GLN A 411 -17.66 11.63 -30.01
N SER A 412 -16.54 11.64 -30.73
CA SER A 412 -15.45 12.61 -30.56
C SER A 412 -15.91 14.03 -30.87
N GLU A 413 -16.66 14.23 -31.95
CA GLU A 413 -17.27 15.52 -32.27
C GLU A 413 -18.26 15.98 -31.19
N ILE A 414 -19.13 15.07 -30.72
CA ILE A 414 -20.08 15.33 -29.62
C ILE A 414 -19.31 15.82 -28.39
N TYR A 415 -18.29 15.07 -27.96
CA TYR A 415 -17.48 15.40 -26.80
C TYR A 415 -16.82 16.77 -26.94
N ASN A 416 -16.21 17.05 -28.10
CA ASN A 416 -15.47 18.28 -28.35
C ASN A 416 -16.39 19.50 -28.47
N ARG A 417 -17.50 19.40 -29.20
CA ARG A 417 -18.43 20.53 -29.39
C ARG A 417 -19.18 20.89 -28.11
N LEU A 418 -19.53 19.90 -27.28
CA LEU A 418 -20.24 20.14 -26.01
C LEU A 418 -19.32 20.58 -24.85
N ASN A 419 -17.99 20.40 -24.97
CA ASN A 419 -17.02 20.76 -23.92
C ASN A 419 -16.09 21.96 -24.25
N LYS A 420 -16.16 22.54 -25.45
CA LYS A 420 -15.46 23.78 -25.80
C LYS A 420 -15.99 24.97 -25.00
N SER A 421 -15.09 25.82 -24.49
CA SER A 421 -15.43 27.05 -23.74
C SER A 421 -15.37 28.27 -24.65
N ALA A 422 -16.52 28.86 -25.02
CA ALA A 422 -16.63 30.26 -25.41
C ALA A 422 -18.10 30.67 -25.61
N THR A 423 -18.56 31.64 -24.83
CA THR A 423 -19.42 32.77 -25.28
C THR A 423 -20.39 32.50 -26.45
N SER A 424 -21.40 31.66 -26.26
CA SER A 424 -22.51 31.54 -27.21
C SER A 424 -23.83 31.62 -26.44
N GLU A 425 -24.76 32.44 -26.93
CA GLU A 425 -26.11 32.60 -26.40
C GLU A 425 -26.81 31.23 -26.29
N SER A 426 -27.69 31.04 -25.30
CA SER A 426 -28.31 29.74 -24.99
C SER A 426 -29.06 29.11 -26.18
N GLY A 427 -29.49 29.92 -27.16
CA GLY A 427 -30.16 29.47 -28.39
C GLY A 427 -29.27 28.70 -29.37
N ASP A 428 -27.95 28.89 -29.35
CA ASP A 428 -27.04 28.16 -30.24
C ASP A 428 -26.69 26.77 -29.68
N ALA A 429 -26.70 26.60 -28.35
CA ALA A 429 -26.38 25.32 -27.70
C ALA A 429 -27.41 24.23 -28.02
N GLN A 430 -28.70 24.58 -28.06
CA GLN A 430 -29.77 23.65 -28.37
C GLN A 430 -29.78 23.24 -29.85
N LYS A 431 -29.49 24.17 -30.77
CA LYS A 431 -29.30 23.86 -32.20
C LYS A 431 -28.12 22.92 -32.42
N VAL A 432 -27.01 23.14 -31.72
CA VAL A 432 -25.84 22.24 -31.77
C VAL A 432 -26.20 20.84 -31.27
N HIS A 433 -26.98 20.75 -30.18
CA HIS A 433 -27.48 19.49 -29.65
C HIS A 433 -28.36 18.75 -30.66
N GLU A 434 -29.35 19.42 -31.27
CA GLU A 434 -30.24 18.85 -32.29
C GLU A 434 -29.48 18.35 -33.53
N GLN A 435 -28.52 19.14 -34.02
CA GLN A 435 -27.64 18.74 -35.14
C GLN A 435 -26.88 17.45 -34.83
N LEU A 436 -26.31 17.34 -33.62
CA LEU A 436 -25.55 16.17 -33.21
C LEU A 436 -26.44 14.95 -32.95
N CYS A 437 -27.63 15.15 -32.38
CA CYS A 437 -28.66 14.11 -32.24
C CYS A 437 -29.06 13.53 -33.60
N LYS A 438 -29.36 14.40 -34.58
CA LYS A 438 -29.68 13.98 -35.95
C LYS A 438 -28.53 13.19 -36.57
N LYS A 439 -27.31 13.72 -36.49
CA LYS A 439 -26.12 13.07 -37.07
C LYS A 439 -25.86 11.68 -36.47
N LEU A 440 -26.03 11.51 -35.16
CA LEU A 440 -25.91 10.20 -34.52
C LEU A 440 -27.05 9.27 -34.95
N GLY A 441 -28.29 9.79 -35.07
CA GLY A 441 -29.47 9.06 -35.53
C GLY A 441 -29.33 8.53 -36.96
N ASP A 442 -28.95 9.41 -37.90
CA ASP A 442 -28.71 9.06 -39.31
C ASP A 442 -27.66 7.92 -39.43
N TRP A 443 -26.60 7.98 -38.61
CA TRP A 443 -25.61 6.90 -38.54
C TRP A 443 -26.21 5.58 -38.02
N LYS A 444 -27.04 5.62 -36.97
CA LYS A 444 -27.69 4.43 -36.41
C LYS A 444 -28.62 3.75 -37.41
N GLU A 445 -29.40 4.54 -38.15
CA GLU A 445 -30.28 4.01 -39.21
C GLU A 445 -29.47 3.33 -40.30
N SER A 446 -28.41 3.98 -40.80
CA SER A 446 -27.54 3.44 -41.85
C SER A 446 -26.78 2.18 -41.45
N SER A 447 -26.57 1.94 -40.15
CA SER A 447 -25.78 0.83 -39.61
C SER A 447 -26.63 -0.32 -39.05
N SER A 448 -27.94 -0.11 -38.86
CA SER A 448 -28.89 -1.07 -38.25
C SER A 448 -29.04 -2.39 -39.00
N GLN A 449 -28.77 -2.40 -40.31
CA GLN A 449 -28.88 -3.57 -41.19
C GLN A 449 -27.66 -4.51 -41.08
N LEU A 450 -26.62 -4.13 -40.35
CA LEU A 450 -25.40 -4.92 -40.20
C LEU A 450 -25.56 -5.99 -39.10
N PRO A 451 -24.92 -7.16 -39.25
CA PRO A 451 -25.10 -8.29 -38.32
C PRO A 451 -24.38 -8.11 -36.97
N ASN A 452 -23.40 -7.19 -36.86
CA ASN A 452 -22.74 -6.84 -35.59
C ASN A 452 -23.61 -5.91 -34.71
N LYS A 453 -24.87 -6.31 -34.47
CA LYS A 453 -25.88 -5.50 -33.77
C LYS A 453 -25.44 -5.08 -32.36
N THR A 454 -24.83 -5.98 -31.59
CA THR A 454 -24.43 -5.71 -30.20
C THR A 454 -23.38 -4.60 -30.08
N LEU A 455 -22.37 -4.61 -30.95
CA LEU A 455 -21.31 -3.58 -30.95
C LEU A 455 -21.88 -2.23 -31.36
N ILE A 456 -22.63 -2.19 -32.46
CA ILE A 456 -23.25 -0.97 -32.98
C ILE A 456 -24.25 -0.38 -31.96
N GLU A 457 -25.02 -1.24 -31.28
CA GLU A 457 -25.91 -0.84 -30.19
C GLU A 457 -25.15 -0.23 -29.01
N SER A 458 -24.04 -0.86 -28.59
CA SER A 458 -23.22 -0.33 -27.49
C SER A 458 -22.62 1.05 -27.81
N GLU A 459 -22.17 1.29 -29.05
CA GLU A 459 -21.61 2.58 -29.47
C GLU A 459 -22.69 3.65 -29.67
N TRP A 460 -23.89 3.25 -30.09
CA TRP A 460 -25.06 4.11 -30.12
C TRP A 460 -25.43 4.60 -28.71
N LEU A 461 -25.55 3.69 -27.75
CA LEU A 461 -25.90 4.02 -26.36
C LEU A 461 -24.82 4.88 -25.71
N MET A 462 -23.53 4.61 -25.98
CA MET A 462 -22.44 5.49 -25.54
C MET A 462 -22.56 6.91 -26.12
N GLY A 463 -22.84 7.04 -27.42
CA GLY A 463 -23.08 8.34 -28.05
C GLY A 463 -24.28 9.07 -27.46
N ARG A 464 -25.37 8.36 -27.20
CA ARG A 464 -26.57 8.89 -26.51
C ARG A 464 -26.23 9.41 -25.12
N MET A 465 -25.47 8.65 -24.33
CA MET A 465 -25.05 9.07 -22.99
C MET A 465 -24.13 10.30 -23.04
N LEU A 466 -23.20 10.36 -23.99
CA LEU A 466 -22.33 11.53 -24.20
C LEU A 466 -23.11 12.79 -24.59
N LEU A 467 -24.18 12.65 -25.38
CA LEU A 467 -25.08 13.75 -25.77
C LEU A 467 -25.91 14.28 -24.61
N LEU A 468 -26.44 13.37 -23.80
CA LEU A 468 -27.47 13.66 -22.80
C LEU A 468 -26.92 13.98 -21.41
N ARG A 469 -25.70 13.56 -21.10
CA ARG A 469 -25.09 13.88 -19.80
C ARG A 469 -24.91 15.41 -19.64
N PRO A 470 -24.95 15.93 -18.42
CA PRO A 470 -24.56 17.31 -18.16
C PRO A 470 -23.16 17.62 -18.71
N CYS A 471 -23.00 18.77 -19.36
CA CYS A 471 -21.74 19.20 -19.94
C CYS A 471 -21.58 20.72 -19.78
N ARG A 472 -20.43 21.27 -20.22
CA ARG A 472 -20.15 22.71 -20.07
C ARG A 472 -21.12 23.59 -20.83
N LEU A 473 -21.55 23.17 -22.02
CA LEU A 473 -22.49 23.92 -22.86
C LEU A 473 -23.96 23.78 -22.38
N LEU A 474 -24.30 22.63 -21.78
CA LEU A 474 -25.64 22.29 -21.30
C LEU A 474 -25.54 21.70 -19.87
N PRO A 475 -25.38 22.57 -18.85
CA PRO A 475 -25.17 22.15 -17.46
C PRO A 475 -26.44 21.61 -16.80
N GLN A 476 -27.62 22.04 -17.26
CA GLN A 476 -28.91 21.53 -16.82
C GLN A 476 -29.58 20.78 -17.98
N ARG A 477 -30.26 19.67 -17.66
CA ARG A 477 -30.94 18.80 -18.62
C ARG A 477 -32.42 18.72 -18.27
N THR A 478 -33.26 18.63 -19.30
CA THR A 478 -34.71 18.44 -19.10
C THR A 478 -34.99 17.06 -18.53
N TYR A 479 -36.15 16.89 -17.89
CA TYR A 479 -36.56 15.58 -17.35
C TYR A 479 -36.62 14.51 -18.46
N ASP A 480 -37.09 14.85 -19.66
CA ASP A 480 -37.11 13.95 -20.82
C ASP A 480 -35.69 13.50 -21.21
N ASN A 481 -34.73 14.43 -21.23
CA ASN A 481 -33.33 14.10 -21.50
C ASN A 481 -32.71 13.19 -20.42
N LEU A 482 -33.08 13.39 -19.15
CA LEU A 482 -32.64 12.54 -18.06
C LEU A 482 -33.29 11.15 -18.14
N GLY A 483 -34.56 11.06 -18.55
CA GLY A 483 -35.25 9.80 -18.80
C GLY A 483 -34.61 9.00 -19.93
N GLU A 484 -34.27 9.66 -21.04
CA GLU A 484 -33.51 9.03 -22.13
C GLU A 484 -32.09 8.64 -21.70
N LEU A 485 -31.44 9.41 -20.83
CA LEU A 485 -30.10 9.09 -20.28
C LEU A 485 -30.15 7.83 -19.42
N TRP A 486 -31.19 7.71 -18.59
CA TRP A 486 -31.45 6.50 -17.80
C TRP A 486 -31.62 5.27 -18.69
N GLN A 487 -32.50 5.34 -19.70
CA GLN A 487 -32.73 4.22 -20.62
C GLN A 487 -31.46 3.83 -21.38
N ALA A 488 -30.66 4.82 -21.81
CA ALA A 488 -29.39 4.56 -22.47
C ALA A 488 -28.39 3.84 -21.54
N ALA A 489 -28.32 4.26 -20.27
CA ALA A 489 -27.43 3.64 -19.28
C ALA A 489 -27.85 2.20 -18.93
N VAL A 490 -29.15 1.96 -18.71
CA VAL A 490 -29.71 0.62 -18.45
C VAL A 490 -29.42 -0.32 -19.63
N GLY A 491 -29.72 0.13 -20.86
CA GLY A 491 -29.47 -0.65 -22.06
C GLY A 491 -27.98 -1.00 -22.23
N PHE A 492 -27.09 -0.06 -21.92
CA PHE A 492 -25.65 -0.28 -22.03
C PHE A 492 -25.16 -1.32 -21.02
N ILE A 493 -25.59 -1.22 -19.76
CA ILE A 493 -25.24 -2.17 -18.69
C ILE A 493 -25.75 -3.57 -19.03
N ALA A 494 -26.99 -3.70 -19.53
CA ALA A 494 -27.56 -4.98 -19.94
C ALA A 494 -26.79 -5.63 -21.11
N ILE A 495 -26.28 -4.83 -22.06
CA ILE A 495 -25.41 -5.34 -23.13
C ILE A 495 -24.07 -5.82 -22.57
N TYR A 496 -23.41 -5.03 -21.73
CA TYR A 496 -22.12 -5.40 -21.15
C TYR A 496 -22.22 -6.60 -20.22
N ARG A 497 -23.32 -6.75 -19.48
CA ARG A 497 -23.62 -7.94 -18.68
C ARG A 497 -23.61 -9.20 -19.56
N ARG A 498 -24.36 -9.20 -20.66
CA ARG A 498 -24.39 -10.33 -21.60
C ARG A 498 -23.02 -10.60 -22.23
N LEU A 499 -22.25 -9.56 -22.54
CA LEU A 499 -20.90 -9.70 -23.10
C LEU A 499 -19.90 -10.30 -22.08
N VAL A 500 -20.03 -9.98 -20.79
CA VAL A 500 -19.27 -10.65 -19.72
C VAL A 500 -19.68 -12.11 -19.64
N GLU A 501 -20.98 -12.40 -19.57
CA GLU A 501 -21.52 -13.76 -19.46
C GLU A 501 -21.12 -14.66 -20.65
N SER A 502 -21.04 -14.09 -21.85
CA SER A 502 -20.59 -14.78 -23.08
C SER A 502 -19.07 -14.76 -23.29
N ASN A 503 -18.28 -14.19 -22.37
CA ASN A 503 -16.83 -14.00 -22.48
C ASN A 503 -16.39 -13.35 -23.81
N SER A 504 -17.14 -12.36 -24.28
CA SER A 504 -16.93 -11.70 -25.58
C SER A 504 -16.30 -10.30 -25.46
N ILE A 505 -15.96 -9.88 -24.23
CA ILE A 505 -15.29 -8.61 -23.94
C ILE A 505 -13.81 -8.71 -24.30
N PHE A 506 -13.38 -7.80 -25.17
CA PHE A 506 -12.03 -7.81 -25.74
C PHE A 506 -11.13 -6.69 -25.17
N TYR A 507 -11.71 -5.71 -24.51
CA TYR A 507 -11.01 -4.56 -23.95
C TYR A 507 -11.39 -4.39 -22.48
N VAL A 508 -10.79 -5.20 -21.60
CA VAL A 508 -11.16 -5.29 -20.18
C VAL A 508 -11.04 -3.93 -19.49
N GLN A 509 -9.90 -3.25 -19.67
CA GLN A 509 -9.67 -1.93 -19.07
C GLN A 509 -10.69 -0.87 -19.56
N ILE A 510 -10.92 -0.81 -20.87
CA ILE A 510 -11.87 0.15 -21.49
C ILE A 510 -13.30 -0.15 -21.02
N ALA A 511 -13.66 -1.43 -20.94
CA ALA A 511 -14.97 -1.88 -20.51
C ALA A 511 -15.25 -1.52 -19.04
N CYS A 512 -14.29 -1.75 -18.14
CA CYS A 512 -14.39 -1.35 -16.73
C CYS A 512 -14.68 0.15 -16.59
N GLU A 513 -13.89 1.00 -17.25
CA GLU A 513 -14.08 2.45 -17.21
C GLU A 513 -15.44 2.86 -17.78
N LYS A 514 -15.82 2.35 -18.96
CA LYS A 514 -17.13 2.67 -19.56
C LYS A 514 -18.29 2.25 -18.66
N VAL A 515 -18.23 1.08 -18.03
CA VAL A 515 -19.28 0.57 -17.13
C VAL A 515 -19.35 1.40 -15.85
N TYR A 516 -18.20 1.78 -15.27
CA TYR A 516 -18.13 2.65 -14.10
C TYR A 516 -18.81 4.00 -14.37
N TRP A 517 -18.44 4.69 -15.46
CA TRP A 517 -19.04 5.97 -15.84
C TRP A 517 -20.52 5.84 -16.18
N THR A 518 -20.94 4.73 -16.80
CA THR A 518 -22.35 4.45 -17.08
C THR A 518 -23.15 4.29 -15.79
N GLY A 519 -22.61 3.58 -14.80
CA GLY A 519 -23.22 3.47 -13.47
C GLY A 519 -23.43 4.83 -12.83
N LEU A 520 -22.42 5.70 -12.85
CA LEU A 520 -22.55 7.09 -12.35
C LEU A 520 -23.63 7.90 -13.08
N MET A 521 -23.72 7.77 -14.41
CA MET A 521 -24.76 8.45 -15.21
C MET A 521 -26.17 7.91 -14.89
N ALA A 522 -26.30 6.60 -14.64
CA ALA A 522 -27.55 5.99 -14.18
C ALA A 522 -27.97 6.53 -12.80
N PHE A 523 -27.05 6.63 -11.85
CA PHE A 523 -27.35 7.23 -10.54
C PHE A 523 -27.70 8.69 -10.62
N TYR A 524 -26.98 9.46 -11.44
CA TYR A 524 -27.25 10.87 -11.66
C TYR A 524 -28.66 11.09 -12.23
N SER A 525 -29.00 10.38 -13.31
CA SER A 525 -30.34 10.47 -13.92
C SER A 525 -31.43 10.04 -12.94
N TYR A 526 -31.25 8.93 -12.23
CA TYR A 526 -32.18 8.47 -11.21
C TYR A 526 -32.41 9.50 -10.09
N TRP A 527 -31.33 10.06 -9.55
CA TRP A 527 -31.39 11.01 -8.44
C TRP A 527 -32.24 12.25 -8.74
N HIS A 528 -32.20 12.70 -10.00
CA HIS A 528 -32.96 13.86 -10.45
C HIS A 528 -34.38 13.51 -10.90
N LEU A 529 -34.60 12.31 -11.45
CA LEU A 529 -35.94 11.86 -11.86
C LEU A 529 -36.84 11.50 -10.66
N ARG A 530 -36.27 10.98 -9.56
CA ARG A 530 -37.03 10.56 -8.37
C ARG A 530 -37.79 11.70 -7.66
N THR A 531 -37.37 12.95 -7.87
CA THR A 531 -37.97 14.14 -7.24
C THR A 531 -39.05 14.79 -8.10
N SER A 532 -39.27 14.31 -9.33
CA SER A 532 -40.29 14.87 -10.21
C SER A 532 -41.67 14.35 -9.82
N THR A 533 -42.61 15.26 -9.57
CA THR A 533 -44.02 14.96 -9.23
C THR A 533 -44.89 14.76 -10.47
N ALA A 534 -44.29 14.69 -11.66
CA ALA A 534 -45.00 14.52 -12.92
C ALA A 534 -45.49 13.07 -13.05
N ARG A 535 -46.81 12.92 -12.95
CA ARG A 535 -47.55 11.68 -13.20
C ARG A 535 -47.31 11.25 -14.65
N ASP A 536 -47.17 9.94 -14.85
CA ASP A 536 -46.95 9.21 -16.11
C ASP A 536 -45.52 9.10 -16.64
N THR A 537 -44.68 8.35 -15.92
CA THR A 537 -43.85 7.30 -16.57
C THR A 537 -43.86 6.05 -15.70
N ASN A 538 -44.50 5.00 -16.18
CA ASN A 538 -44.83 3.75 -15.47
C ASN A 538 -43.63 2.82 -15.15
N ALA A 539 -42.38 3.28 -15.07
CA ALA A 539 -41.21 2.36 -15.04
C ALA A 539 -39.90 2.90 -14.40
N MET A 540 -39.95 3.51 -13.22
CA MET A 540 -38.73 3.69 -12.40
C MET A 540 -38.99 3.30 -10.95
N ARG A 541 -38.87 2.01 -10.65
CA ARG A 541 -38.95 1.48 -9.28
C ARG A 541 -37.59 1.64 -8.61
N ARG A 542 -37.54 1.87 -7.29
CA ARG A 542 -36.29 1.82 -6.49
C ARG A 542 -35.53 0.50 -6.69
N LEU A 543 -36.24 -0.58 -7.06
CA LEU A 543 -35.69 -1.88 -7.43
C LEU A 543 -34.82 -1.84 -8.69
N ASP A 544 -35.16 -1.03 -9.69
CA ASP A 544 -34.45 -0.97 -10.98
C ASP A 544 -33.04 -0.40 -10.79
N VAL A 545 -32.88 0.56 -9.87
CA VAL A 545 -31.57 1.10 -9.46
C VAL A 545 -30.71 0.04 -8.80
N TRP A 546 -31.30 -0.79 -7.94
CA TRP A 546 -30.57 -1.86 -7.26
C TRP A 546 -30.14 -2.97 -8.22
N MET A 547 -30.97 -3.31 -9.21
CA MET A 547 -30.59 -4.22 -10.28
C MET A 547 -29.41 -3.66 -11.09
N ILE A 548 -29.42 -2.36 -11.38
CA ILE A 548 -28.30 -1.67 -12.03
C ILE A 548 -27.04 -1.70 -11.17
N VAL A 549 -27.12 -1.42 -9.86
CA VAL A 549 -25.97 -1.49 -8.95
C VAL A 549 -25.38 -2.90 -8.98
N LYS A 550 -26.24 -3.93 -8.86
CA LYS A 550 -25.83 -5.33 -8.90
C LYS A 550 -25.18 -5.69 -10.23
N ASP A 551 -25.74 -5.25 -11.35
CA ASP A 551 -25.21 -5.54 -12.68
C ASP A 551 -23.87 -4.83 -12.91
N VAL A 552 -23.75 -3.56 -12.51
CA VAL A 552 -22.48 -2.81 -12.56
C VAL A 552 -21.42 -3.49 -11.70
N MET A 553 -21.73 -3.85 -10.45
CA MET A 553 -20.79 -4.55 -9.58
C MET A 553 -20.42 -5.93 -10.12
N PHE A 554 -21.37 -6.70 -10.65
CA PHE A 554 -21.10 -7.98 -11.28
C PHE A 554 -20.12 -7.84 -12.46
N ILE A 555 -20.35 -6.87 -13.34
CA ILE A 555 -19.48 -6.60 -14.49
C ILE A 555 -18.10 -6.13 -14.02
N LEU A 556 -18.04 -5.19 -13.07
CA LEU A 556 -16.78 -4.65 -12.56
C LEU A 556 -15.98 -5.72 -11.81
N ARG A 557 -16.59 -6.55 -10.97
CA ARG A 557 -15.92 -7.68 -10.29
C ARG A 557 -15.37 -8.68 -11.31
N ALA A 558 -16.19 -9.10 -12.27
CA ALA A 558 -15.78 -10.05 -13.31
C ALA A 558 -14.61 -9.54 -14.18
N LEU A 559 -14.53 -8.23 -14.42
CA LEU A 559 -13.47 -7.63 -15.22
C LEU A 559 -12.25 -7.16 -14.41
N SER A 560 -12.43 -6.83 -13.12
CA SER A 560 -11.37 -6.28 -12.26
C SER A 560 -10.41 -7.31 -11.67
N GLU A 561 -10.72 -8.61 -11.74
CA GLU A 561 -9.77 -9.68 -11.37
C GLU A 561 -8.41 -9.50 -12.05
N ARG A 562 -8.40 -8.99 -13.29
CA ARG A 562 -7.20 -8.78 -14.12
C ARG A 562 -6.62 -7.37 -14.05
N TRP A 563 -7.21 -6.49 -13.25
CA TRP A 563 -6.85 -5.07 -13.18
C TRP A 563 -7.01 -4.50 -11.77
N ASP A 564 -5.89 -4.26 -11.08
CA ASP A 564 -5.94 -3.78 -9.69
C ASP A 564 -6.55 -2.38 -9.55
N GLN A 565 -6.37 -1.47 -10.52
CA GLN A 565 -7.09 -0.19 -10.53
C GLN A 565 -8.59 -0.38 -10.81
N GLY A 566 -8.98 -1.44 -11.53
CA GLY A 566 -10.37 -1.84 -11.68
C GLY A 566 -10.99 -2.29 -10.34
N LYS A 567 -10.20 -2.93 -9.47
CA LYS A 567 -10.64 -3.25 -8.10
C LYS A 567 -10.87 -1.98 -7.29
N LEU A 568 -10.08 -0.92 -7.50
CA LEU A 568 -10.36 0.39 -6.87
C LEU A 568 -11.66 1.03 -7.39
N LEU A 569 -11.99 0.87 -8.68
CA LEU A 569 -13.28 1.32 -9.23
C LEU A 569 -14.44 0.52 -8.66
N CYS A 570 -14.27 -0.80 -8.48
CA CYS A 570 -15.20 -1.65 -7.75
C CYS A 570 -15.34 -1.19 -6.29
N GLY A 571 -14.20 -0.92 -5.63
CA GLY A 571 -14.10 -0.40 -4.26
C GLY A 571 -14.72 0.99 -4.03
N ARG A 572 -15.06 1.73 -5.10
CA ARG A 572 -15.88 2.95 -4.98
C ARG A 572 -17.37 2.67 -4.93
N PHE A 573 -17.78 1.46 -5.32
CA PHE A 573 -19.12 0.90 -5.16
C PHE A 573 -19.19 -0.08 -3.98
N ASP A 574 -18.06 -0.68 -3.58
CA ASP A 574 -17.94 -1.44 -2.34
C ASP A 574 -17.77 -0.45 -1.18
N ALA A 575 -18.79 -0.33 -0.33
CA ALA A 575 -18.53 -0.03 1.07
C ALA A 575 -18.06 -1.36 1.68
N ASP A 576 -16.84 -1.37 2.22
CA ASP A 576 -16.10 -2.54 2.71
C ASP A 576 -16.97 -3.62 3.39
N ASP A 577 -16.62 -4.89 3.13
CA ASP A 577 -17.18 -6.14 3.67
C ASP A 577 -18.57 -6.60 3.18
N ASP A 578 -18.66 -7.87 2.78
CA ASP A 578 -19.92 -8.61 2.52
C ASP A 578 -20.74 -8.80 3.83
N GLY A 579 -21.27 -7.70 4.40
CA GLY A 579 -21.92 -7.64 5.71
C GLY A 579 -23.41 -7.24 5.72
N TYR A 580 -24.04 -7.05 4.56
CA TYR A 580 -25.38 -6.44 4.50
C TYR A 580 -26.55 -7.41 4.77
N GLY A 581 -26.31 -8.73 4.89
CA GLY A 581 -27.34 -9.72 5.24
C GLY A 581 -28.49 -9.85 4.23
N THR A 582 -29.62 -10.41 4.66
CA THR A 582 -30.84 -10.54 3.83
C THR A 582 -31.44 -9.18 3.46
N PRO A 583 -32.36 -9.07 2.48
CA PRO A 583 -33.03 -7.80 2.17
C PRO A 583 -33.66 -7.10 3.39
N LEU A 584 -34.04 -7.87 4.42
CA LEU A 584 -34.53 -7.35 5.68
C LEU A 584 -33.44 -6.68 6.54
N HIS A 585 -32.21 -7.23 6.56
CA HIS A 585 -31.06 -6.61 7.25
C HIS A 585 -30.75 -5.24 6.65
N VAL A 586 -30.77 -5.16 5.32
CA VAL A 586 -30.55 -3.91 4.58
C VAL A 586 -31.67 -2.91 4.85
N ALA A 587 -32.93 -3.34 4.88
CA ALA A 587 -34.05 -2.46 5.18
C ALA A 587 -33.95 -1.85 6.59
N VAL A 588 -33.51 -2.63 7.58
CA VAL A 588 -33.27 -2.17 8.96
C VAL A 588 -32.08 -1.21 9.03
N PHE A 589 -30.96 -1.55 8.37
CA PHE A 589 -29.76 -0.70 8.33
C PHE A 589 -30.05 0.67 7.68
N CYS A 590 -30.81 0.67 6.58
CA CYS A 590 -31.21 1.89 5.87
C CYS A 590 -32.40 2.63 6.50
N ASP A 591 -32.89 2.21 7.67
CA ASP A 591 -34.01 2.84 8.39
C ASP A 591 -35.31 2.93 7.55
N ASN A 592 -35.58 1.92 6.70
CA ASN A 592 -36.73 1.90 5.81
C ASN A 592 -37.86 0.98 6.32
N LEU A 593 -38.77 1.57 7.10
CA LEU A 593 -39.83 0.85 7.81
C LEU A 593 -40.84 0.21 6.84
N GLU A 594 -41.18 0.90 5.74
CA GLU A 594 -42.13 0.39 4.75
C GLU A 594 -41.60 -0.84 4.04
N ALA A 595 -40.33 -0.82 3.62
CA ALA A 595 -39.69 -1.98 3.00
C ALA A 595 -39.55 -3.15 3.97
N ALA A 596 -39.17 -2.90 5.23
CA ALA A 596 -39.10 -3.93 6.25
C ALA A 596 -40.48 -4.56 6.53
N THR A 597 -41.54 -3.74 6.61
CA THR A 597 -42.91 -4.22 6.84
C THR A 597 -43.40 -5.09 5.69
N LEU A 598 -43.19 -4.66 4.44
CA LEU A 598 -43.53 -5.46 3.25
C LEU A 598 -42.79 -6.79 3.19
N LEU A 599 -41.51 -6.82 3.61
CA LEU A 599 -40.71 -8.04 3.65
C LEU A 599 -41.19 -8.98 4.77
N LEU A 600 -41.54 -8.45 5.93
CA LEU A 600 -42.10 -9.22 7.05
C LEU A 600 -43.48 -9.79 6.73
N ASP A 601 -44.34 -9.01 6.08
CA ASP A 601 -45.64 -9.46 5.59
C ASP A 601 -45.51 -10.53 4.50
N ALA A 602 -44.44 -10.47 3.72
CA ALA A 602 -44.07 -11.51 2.74
C ALA A 602 -43.42 -12.76 3.37
N GLY A 603 -43.27 -12.81 4.70
CA GLY A 603 -42.75 -13.97 5.43
C GLY A 603 -41.23 -14.01 5.58
N ALA A 604 -40.53 -12.87 5.45
CA ALA A 604 -39.10 -12.80 5.75
C ALA A 604 -38.83 -13.10 7.22
N ASP A 605 -37.86 -13.99 7.49
CA ASP A 605 -37.47 -14.38 8.85
C ASP A 605 -36.61 -13.28 9.52
N PRO A 606 -37.07 -12.68 10.64
CA PRO A 606 -36.31 -11.68 11.41
C PRO A 606 -35.01 -12.22 12.01
N LEU A 607 -34.91 -13.54 12.19
CA LEU A 607 -33.81 -14.23 12.86
C LEU A 607 -32.82 -14.88 11.87
N ALA A 608 -33.05 -14.74 10.56
CA ALA A 608 -32.13 -15.26 9.56
C ALA A 608 -30.73 -14.66 9.77
N PRO A 609 -29.65 -15.47 9.76
CA PRO A 609 -28.29 -14.97 9.91
C PRO A 609 -27.81 -14.24 8.64
N SER A 610 -26.94 -13.26 8.80
CA SER A 610 -26.16 -12.69 7.70
C SER A 610 -25.22 -13.74 7.09
N SER A 611 -24.93 -13.66 5.79
CA SER A 611 -24.08 -14.63 5.06
C SER A 611 -22.58 -14.38 5.20
N GLY A 612 -22.15 -13.46 6.08
CA GLY A 612 -20.76 -13.03 6.25
C GLY A 612 -19.97 -13.82 7.30
N THR A 613 -18.64 -13.67 7.29
CA THR A 613 -17.69 -14.41 8.16
C THR A 613 -17.52 -13.84 9.56
N ASP A 614 -17.93 -12.60 9.82
CA ASP A 614 -17.94 -12.00 11.16
C ASP A 614 -19.38 -11.87 11.68
N ASP A 615 -19.67 -12.65 12.73
CA ASP A 615 -20.90 -12.74 13.50
C ASP A 615 -22.22 -13.02 12.75
N ARG A 616 -22.96 -14.00 13.26
CA ARG A 616 -24.34 -14.35 12.87
C ARG A 616 -25.34 -13.24 13.24
N ALA A 617 -25.10 -11.99 12.84
CA ALA A 617 -25.99 -10.88 13.14
C ALA A 617 -27.28 -11.04 12.34
N SER A 618 -28.42 -11.08 13.03
CA SER A 618 -29.75 -11.08 12.44
C SER A 618 -30.28 -9.66 12.27
N ALA A 619 -31.35 -9.48 11.49
CA ALA A 619 -31.99 -8.18 11.36
C ALA A 619 -32.43 -7.60 12.72
N LEU A 620 -32.78 -8.49 13.67
CA LEU A 620 -33.11 -8.13 15.04
C LEU A 620 -31.91 -7.60 15.83
N THR A 621 -30.74 -8.22 15.72
CA THR A 621 -29.55 -7.80 16.47
C THR A 621 -29.00 -6.48 15.93
N ILE A 622 -29.10 -6.25 14.61
CA ILE A 622 -28.78 -4.96 13.98
C ILE A 622 -29.73 -3.86 14.48
N ALA A 623 -31.04 -4.12 14.54
CA ALA A 623 -32.00 -3.15 15.08
C ALA A 623 -31.70 -2.80 16.55
N GLY A 624 -31.29 -3.80 17.34
CA GLY A 624 -30.84 -3.64 18.72
C GLY A 624 -29.61 -2.73 18.83
N ARG A 625 -28.54 -3.04 18.10
CA ARG A 625 -27.27 -2.29 18.04
C ARG A 625 -27.45 -0.84 17.61
N GLU A 626 -28.19 -0.61 16.52
CA GLU A 626 -28.39 0.72 15.92
C GLU A 626 -29.46 1.57 16.62
N GLY A 627 -30.10 1.05 17.67
CA GLY A 627 -31.09 1.82 18.45
C GLY A 627 -32.43 2.02 17.74
N LYS A 628 -32.78 1.16 16.77
CA LYS A 628 -33.97 1.30 15.92
C LYS A 628 -35.23 0.79 16.63
N GLN A 629 -35.73 1.55 17.61
CA GLN A 629 -36.84 1.16 18.49
C GLN A 629 -38.10 0.66 17.75
N LEU A 630 -38.54 1.37 16.70
CA LEU A 630 -39.75 1.00 15.95
C LEU A 630 -39.56 -0.31 15.17
N PHE A 631 -38.36 -0.54 14.62
CA PHE A 631 -38.04 -1.80 13.95
C PHE A 631 -37.95 -2.94 14.94
N LEU A 632 -37.31 -2.72 16.10
CA LEU A 632 -37.25 -3.71 17.16
C LEU A 632 -38.66 -4.17 17.56
N TYR A 633 -39.60 -3.24 17.76
CA TYR A 633 -40.99 -3.56 18.06
C TYR A 633 -41.68 -4.37 16.95
N GLN A 634 -41.53 -3.95 15.68
CA GLN A 634 -42.14 -4.67 14.55
C GLN A 634 -41.53 -6.06 14.36
N LEU A 635 -40.21 -6.20 14.49
CA LEU A 635 -39.52 -7.49 14.36
C LEU A 635 -39.95 -8.44 15.49
N LEU A 636 -39.98 -7.97 16.74
CA LEU A 636 -40.42 -8.78 17.90
C LEU A 636 -41.87 -9.26 17.76
N LYS A 637 -42.76 -8.47 17.16
CA LYS A 637 -44.15 -8.85 16.92
C LYS A 637 -44.30 -10.05 15.97
N HIS A 638 -43.39 -10.20 15.02
CA HIS A 638 -43.42 -11.29 14.03
C HIS A 638 -42.65 -12.55 14.51
N ILE A 639 -41.98 -12.48 15.67
CA ILE A 639 -41.32 -13.63 16.30
C ILE A 639 -42.34 -14.38 17.15
N LYS A 640 -42.60 -15.65 16.81
CA LYS A 640 -43.37 -16.57 17.66
C LYS A 640 -42.44 -17.09 18.76
N LEU A 641 -42.80 -16.89 20.03
CA LEU A 641 -42.08 -17.44 21.19
C LEU A 641 -42.59 -18.86 21.54
N PRO A 642 -41.79 -19.93 21.31
CA PRO A 642 -41.91 -21.16 22.11
C PRO A 642 -40.54 -21.92 22.28
N PRO A 643 -40.48 -23.13 22.90
CA PRO A 643 -39.50 -23.53 23.92
C PRO A 643 -38.14 -24.03 23.37
N ASP A 644 -37.63 -23.45 22.28
CA ASP A 644 -36.42 -23.91 21.60
C ASP A 644 -35.18 -23.08 21.99
N LEU A 645 -34.11 -23.81 22.37
CA LEU A 645 -32.84 -23.28 22.89
C LEU A 645 -32.10 -22.37 21.89
N HIS A 646 -32.44 -22.42 20.59
CA HIS A 646 -31.79 -21.65 19.53
C HIS A 646 -32.26 -20.18 19.48
N ILE A 647 -33.56 -19.93 19.62
CA ILE A 647 -34.13 -18.56 19.58
C ILE A 647 -33.67 -17.74 20.79
N TYR A 648 -33.43 -18.40 21.92
CA TYR A 648 -32.89 -17.77 23.13
C TYR A 648 -31.56 -17.04 22.88
N LYS A 649 -30.69 -17.60 22.02
CA LYS A 649 -29.35 -17.04 21.78
C LYS A 649 -29.39 -15.74 20.99
N ASP A 650 -30.22 -15.63 19.96
CA ASP A 650 -30.30 -14.41 19.15
C ASP A 650 -31.01 -13.28 19.90
N LEU A 651 -32.03 -13.61 20.72
CA LEU A 651 -32.65 -12.67 21.64
C LEU A 651 -31.68 -12.19 22.72
N GLN A 652 -30.94 -13.11 23.33
CA GLN A 652 -29.86 -12.79 24.27
C GLN A 652 -28.83 -11.88 23.60
N TYR A 653 -28.39 -12.19 22.38
CA TYR A 653 -27.43 -11.37 21.64
C TYR A 653 -27.97 -9.96 21.37
N CYS A 654 -29.23 -9.82 20.95
CA CYS A 654 -29.87 -8.52 20.73
C CYS A 654 -29.89 -7.67 22.02
N PHE A 655 -30.18 -8.29 23.17
CA PHE A 655 -30.15 -7.64 24.47
C PHE A 655 -28.73 -7.19 24.87
N LEU A 656 -27.73 -8.07 24.69
CA LEU A 656 -26.34 -7.76 24.99
C LEU A 656 -25.77 -6.67 24.08
N GLU A 657 -26.05 -6.71 22.77
CA GLU A 657 -25.65 -5.69 21.81
C GLU A 657 -26.32 -4.34 22.11
N SER A 658 -27.61 -4.33 22.41
CA SER A 658 -28.31 -3.10 22.82
C SER A 658 -27.64 -2.47 24.05
N ALA A 659 -27.21 -3.29 25.02
CA ALA A 659 -26.50 -2.81 26.20
C ALA A 659 -25.07 -2.32 25.87
N ALA A 660 -24.32 -3.05 25.04
CA ALA A 660 -22.97 -2.72 24.63
C ALA A 660 -22.89 -1.41 23.82
N TRP A 661 -23.88 -1.13 22.98
CA TRP A 661 -23.92 0.08 22.14
C TRP A 661 -24.58 1.28 22.81
N GLY A 662 -25.09 1.13 24.04
CA GLY A 662 -25.61 2.26 24.82
C GLY A 662 -27.08 2.59 24.58
N GLN A 663 -27.87 1.63 24.06
CA GLN A 663 -29.25 1.85 23.65
C GLN A 663 -30.22 1.68 24.84
N VAL A 664 -30.28 2.67 25.72
CA VAL A 664 -31.07 2.62 26.98
C VAL A 664 -32.54 2.26 26.74
N ALA A 665 -33.17 2.85 25.73
CA ALA A 665 -34.59 2.60 25.42
C ALA A 665 -34.85 1.18 24.91
N ASN A 666 -33.95 0.62 24.08
CA ASN A 666 -34.06 -0.76 23.64
C ASN A 666 -33.87 -1.73 24.81
N VAL A 667 -32.90 -1.47 25.68
CA VAL A 667 -32.66 -2.26 26.90
C VAL A 667 -33.87 -2.23 27.83
N ALA A 668 -34.48 -1.06 28.05
CA ALA A 668 -35.69 -0.91 28.84
C ALA A 668 -36.85 -1.71 28.25
N ASN A 669 -37.11 -1.54 26.94
CA ASN A 669 -38.17 -2.25 26.25
C ASN A 669 -37.98 -3.77 26.27
N LEU A 670 -36.74 -4.26 26.11
CA LEU A 670 -36.44 -5.70 26.13
C LEU A 670 -36.60 -6.32 27.52
N ILE A 671 -36.31 -5.57 28.58
CA ILE A 671 -36.53 -6.00 29.97
C ILE A 671 -38.02 -6.07 30.27
N ASP A 672 -38.79 -5.04 29.90
CA ASP A 672 -40.24 -5.00 30.14
C ASP A 672 -41.02 -5.99 29.24
N TRP A 673 -40.48 -6.33 28.07
CA TRP A 673 -41.11 -7.23 27.11
C TRP A 673 -41.07 -8.71 27.55
N TRP A 674 -40.01 -9.15 28.26
CA TRP A 674 -39.85 -10.56 28.63
C TRP A 674 -39.22 -10.77 30.01
N ASP A 675 -39.98 -11.37 30.92
CA ASP A 675 -39.51 -11.66 32.29
C ASP A 675 -38.52 -12.84 32.39
N GLY A 676 -38.37 -13.63 31.31
CA GLY A 676 -37.59 -14.88 31.28
C GLY A 676 -36.06 -14.71 31.27
N TRP A 677 -35.54 -13.47 31.31
CA TRP A 677 -34.10 -13.21 31.33
C TRP A 677 -33.45 -13.80 32.59
N THR A 678 -32.47 -14.70 32.41
CA THR A 678 -31.70 -15.27 33.51
C THR A 678 -30.86 -14.20 34.21
N ILE A 679 -30.54 -14.43 35.49
CA ILE A 679 -29.65 -13.56 36.27
C ILE A 679 -28.30 -13.41 35.55
N GLU A 680 -27.78 -14.50 34.98
CA GLU A 680 -26.54 -14.51 34.20
C GLU A 680 -26.62 -13.61 32.96
N THR A 681 -27.75 -13.61 32.24
CA THR A 681 -27.93 -12.75 31.05
C THR A 681 -27.95 -11.29 31.43
N ARG A 682 -28.62 -10.94 32.53
CA ARG A 682 -28.66 -9.56 33.04
C ARG A 682 -27.27 -9.11 33.51
N GLN A 683 -26.51 -9.99 34.17
CA GLN A 683 -25.12 -9.74 34.53
C GLN A 683 -24.23 -9.55 33.29
N MET A 684 -24.42 -10.37 32.25
CA MET A 684 -23.68 -10.24 31.01
C MET A 684 -23.98 -8.91 30.32
N ALA A 685 -25.24 -8.46 30.31
CA ALA A 685 -25.60 -7.15 29.77
C ALA A 685 -24.92 -6.00 30.53
N LEU A 686 -24.86 -6.08 31.87
CA LEU A 686 -24.12 -5.11 32.69
C LEU A 686 -22.61 -5.14 32.36
N ASN A 687 -22.02 -6.33 32.21
CA ASN A 687 -20.61 -6.47 31.81
C ASN A 687 -20.34 -5.90 30.41
N CYS A 688 -21.23 -6.11 29.44
CA CYS A 688 -21.11 -5.57 28.08
C CYS A 688 -21.21 -4.04 28.07
N ALA A 689 -22.17 -3.47 28.82
CA ALA A 689 -22.28 -2.03 29.01
C ALA A 689 -21.01 -1.48 29.70
N ALA A 690 -20.51 -2.18 30.72
CA ALA A 690 -19.33 -1.76 31.45
C ALA A 690 -18.06 -1.78 30.58
N GLN A 691 -17.85 -2.85 29.80
CA GLN A 691 -16.72 -2.98 28.89
C GLN A 691 -16.66 -1.89 27.82
N ARG A 692 -17.81 -1.31 27.43
CA ARG A 692 -17.88 -0.23 26.44
C ARG A 692 -18.18 1.15 27.04
N TRP A 693 -18.03 1.26 28.36
CA TRP A 693 -18.17 2.48 29.15
C TRP A 693 -19.54 3.17 29.04
N LYS A 694 -20.62 2.39 28.86
CA LYS A 694 -22.00 2.89 28.71
C LYS A 694 -22.65 3.21 30.05
N VAL A 695 -22.33 4.38 30.61
CA VAL A 695 -22.79 4.87 31.93
C VAL A 695 -24.32 4.76 32.09
N TYR A 696 -25.09 5.32 31.16
CA TYR A 696 -26.55 5.40 31.28
C TYR A 696 -27.25 4.03 31.23
N VAL A 697 -26.71 3.08 30.46
CA VAL A 697 -27.24 1.71 30.44
C VAL A 697 -26.94 1.02 31.76
N ALA A 698 -25.72 1.14 32.27
CA ALA A 698 -25.34 0.56 33.56
C ALA A 698 -26.18 1.13 34.71
N GLU A 699 -26.38 2.45 34.75
CA GLU A 699 -27.25 3.13 35.70
C GLU A 699 -28.68 2.59 35.66
N PHE A 700 -29.25 2.49 34.46
CA PHE A 700 -30.59 1.94 34.27
C PHE A 700 -30.69 0.50 34.78
N LEU A 701 -29.74 -0.37 34.39
CA LEU A 701 -29.72 -1.77 34.82
C LEU A 701 -29.62 -1.90 36.34
N ILE A 702 -28.75 -1.14 36.99
CA ILE A 702 -28.57 -1.16 38.46
C ILE A 702 -29.82 -0.65 39.17
N SER A 703 -30.52 0.34 38.61
CA SER A 703 -31.77 0.85 39.20
C SER A 703 -32.94 -0.15 39.14
N LYS A 704 -32.94 -1.03 38.12
CA LYS A 704 -34.03 -1.97 37.86
C LYS A 704 -33.76 -3.38 38.38
N VAL A 705 -32.50 -3.81 38.41
CA VAL A 705 -32.09 -5.18 38.74
C VAL A 705 -31.15 -5.14 39.94
N LYS A 706 -31.45 -5.97 40.95
CA LYS A 706 -30.53 -6.20 42.07
C LYS A 706 -29.44 -7.17 41.63
N PHE A 707 -28.19 -6.70 41.61
CA PHE A 707 -27.02 -7.51 41.32
C PHE A 707 -26.35 -7.98 42.61
N ASP A 708 -25.74 -9.17 42.58
CA ASP A 708 -24.89 -9.63 43.66
C ASP A 708 -23.51 -8.96 43.61
N GLN A 709 -22.76 -9.06 44.71
CA GLN A 709 -21.43 -8.43 44.81
C GLN A 709 -20.48 -8.95 43.71
N LYS A 710 -20.55 -10.24 43.38
CA LYS A 710 -19.72 -10.85 42.34
C LYS A 710 -20.01 -10.29 40.94
N ALA A 711 -21.27 -10.02 40.61
CA ALA A 711 -21.63 -9.37 39.35
C ALA A 711 -21.14 -7.92 39.30
N LEU A 712 -21.28 -7.17 40.40
CA LEU A 712 -20.80 -5.79 40.48
C LEU A 712 -19.26 -5.70 40.39
N ASP A 713 -18.55 -6.61 41.05
CA ASP A 713 -17.10 -6.72 40.98
C ASP A 713 -16.62 -7.07 39.56
N SER A 714 -17.33 -7.99 38.89
CA SER A 714 -17.08 -8.34 37.49
C SER A 714 -17.29 -7.13 36.56
N ALA A 715 -18.38 -6.39 36.77
CA ALA A 715 -18.68 -5.20 35.97
C ALA A 715 -17.64 -4.10 36.19
N LEU A 716 -17.22 -3.87 37.44
CA LEU A 716 -16.14 -2.94 37.79
C LEU A 716 -14.83 -3.33 37.12
N ALA A 717 -14.48 -4.61 37.14
CA ALA A 717 -13.29 -5.12 36.48
C ALA A 717 -13.33 -4.91 34.95
N ARG A 718 -14.51 -5.02 34.31
CA ARG A 718 -14.69 -4.74 32.87
C ARG A 718 -14.73 -3.26 32.54
N ALA A 719 -15.25 -2.41 33.43
CA ALA A 719 -15.21 -0.95 33.27
C ALA A 719 -13.77 -0.40 33.24
N ILE A 720 -12.87 -1.07 33.95
CA ILE A 720 -11.46 -0.70 34.03
C ILE A 720 -10.59 -1.35 32.93
N ASP A 721 -11.16 -2.28 32.16
CA ASP A 721 -10.50 -2.91 31.02
C ASP A 721 -10.61 -2.04 29.74
N TYR A 722 -9.85 -2.39 28.72
CA TYR A 722 -9.90 -1.74 27.42
C TYR A 722 -11.28 -1.91 26.76
N LYS A 723 -11.75 -0.86 26.07
CA LYS A 723 -12.96 -0.92 25.23
C LYS A 723 -12.76 -2.00 24.17
N GLY A 724 -13.50 -3.11 24.27
CA GLY A 724 -13.38 -4.23 23.34
C GLY A 724 -13.73 -3.80 21.91
N TYR A 725 -12.73 -3.83 21.03
CA TYR A 725 -12.89 -3.83 19.57
C TYR A 725 -11.92 -4.88 19.03
N MET A 726 -12.46 -6.00 18.54
CA MET A 726 -11.74 -6.78 17.54
C MET A 726 -12.03 -6.10 16.20
N ASN A 727 -11.01 -5.47 15.63
CA ASN A 727 -11.01 -5.21 14.19
C ASN A 727 -10.24 -6.35 13.52
N SER A 728 -10.69 -6.77 12.34
CA SER A 728 -10.14 -7.87 11.52
C SER A 728 -8.65 -7.74 11.18
N THR A 729 -8.01 -6.60 11.46
CA THR A 729 -6.60 -6.32 11.17
C THR A 729 -5.65 -6.46 12.35
N ASN A 730 -6.08 -6.92 13.52
CA ASN A 730 -5.20 -7.22 14.68
C ASN A 730 -4.27 -6.05 15.12
N GLU A 731 -4.53 -4.82 14.65
CA GLU A 731 -3.79 -3.62 15.03
C GLU A 731 -4.50 -2.93 16.20
N TYR A 732 -4.04 -3.24 17.41
CA TYR A 732 -4.46 -2.60 18.65
C TYR A 732 -3.89 -1.19 18.75
N ARG A 733 -4.54 -0.23 18.08
CA ARG A 733 -4.27 1.19 18.29
C ARG A 733 -5.55 2.00 18.27
N ILE A 734 -6.35 1.83 19.33
CA ILE A 734 -7.53 2.65 19.57
C ILE A 734 -7.07 3.82 20.45
N ASP A 735 -6.90 4.99 19.83
CA ASP A 735 -6.67 6.24 20.54
C ASP A 735 -8.03 6.72 21.08
N TYR A 736 -8.37 6.34 22.31
CA TYR A 736 -9.58 6.82 23.00
C TYR A 736 -9.55 8.34 23.19
N GLU A 737 -10.69 9.01 23.00
CA GLU A 737 -10.79 10.45 23.17
C GLU A 737 -10.92 10.82 24.67
N GLY A 738 -10.65 12.08 25.02
CA GLY A 738 -10.76 12.55 26.41
C GLY A 738 -12.15 12.35 27.04
N VAL A 739 -13.21 12.31 26.21
CA VAL A 739 -14.59 12.05 26.65
C VAL A 739 -14.77 10.61 27.11
N ASP A 740 -14.15 9.64 26.43
CA ASP A 740 -14.29 8.22 26.76
C ASP A 740 -13.76 7.91 28.18
N TYR A 741 -12.62 8.50 28.56
CA TYR A 741 -12.06 8.32 29.91
C TYR A 741 -12.86 9.04 31.00
N PHE A 742 -13.59 10.10 30.65
CA PHE A 742 -14.53 10.71 31.57
C PHE A 742 -15.73 9.79 31.83
N GLU A 743 -16.30 9.18 30.78
CA GLU A 743 -17.37 8.19 30.91
C GLU A 743 -16.92 6.99 31.74
N GLN A 744 -15.69 6.51 31.51
CA GLN A 744 -15.09 5.43 32.27
C GLN A 744 -14.97 5.75 33.77
N GLN A 745 -14.55 6.97 34.12
CA GLN A 745 -14.51 7.43 35.52
C GLN A 745 -15.90 7.49 36.14
N GLN A 746 -16.89 8.04 35.42
CA GLN A 746 -18.28 8.12 35.91
C GLN A 746 -18.86 6.72 36.14
N LEU A 747 -18.64 5.80 35.20
CA LEU A 747 -19.06 4.41 35.32
C LEU A 747 -18.40 3.72 36.52
N THR A 748 -17.08 3.92 36.69
CA THR A 748 -16.33 3.37 37.84
C THR A 748 -16.93 3.85 39.16
N LYS A 749 -17.21 5.16 39.27
CA LYS A 749 -17.84 5.75 40.45
C LYS A 749 -19.24 5.20 40.71
N LEU A 750 -20.03 5.04 39.65
CA LEU A 750 -21.38 4.48 39.73
C LEU A 750 -21.38 3.03 40.25
N LEU A 751 -20.47 2.19 39.76
CA LEU A 751 -20.35 0.79 40.19
C LEU A 751 -19.89 0.67 41.65
N LEU A 752 -18.99 1.54 42.11
CA LEU A 752 -18.55 1.59 43.50
C LEU A 752 -19.69 2.01 44.45
N HIS A 753 -20.46 3.05 44.07
CA HIS A 753 -21.65 3.44 44.83
C HIS A 753 -22.74 2.36 44.84
N ALA A 754 -22.82 1.53 43.80
CA ALA A 754 -23.73 0.38 43.74
C ALA A 754 -23.29 -0.79 44.65
N GLY A 755 -22.09 -0.74 45.23
CA GLY A 755 -21.57 -1.74 46.17
C GLY A 755 -20.47 -2.65 45.61
N ALA A 756 -19.88 -2.33 44.45
CA ALA A 756 -18.69 -3.04 43.97
C ALA A 756 -17.50 -2.81 44.91
N SER A 757 -16.70 -3.85 45.12
CA SER A 757 -15.50 -3.76 45.96
C SER A 757 -14.37 -3.03 45.23
N PRO A 758 -13.81 -1.95 45.80
CA PRO A 758 -12.66 -1.24 45.21
C PRO A 758 -11.38 -2.10 45.21
N ASN A 759 -11.34 -3.17 46.01
CA ASN A 759 -10.21 -4.10 46.15
C ASN A 759 -10.39 -5.40 45.34
N THR A 760 -11.33 -5.42 44.39
CA THR A 760 -11.50 -6.58 43.51
C THR A 760 -10.31 -6.76 42.56
N SER A 761 -10.29 -7.88 41.85
CA SER A 761 -9.19 -8.29 40.97
C SER A 761 -9.68 -8.63 39.56
N HIS A 762 -8.89 -8.23 38.56
CA HIS A 762 -9.09 -8.58 37.16
C HIS A 762 -8.01 -9.56 36.70
N PHE A 763 -8.39 -10.72 36.18
CA PHE A 763 -7.46 -11.82 35.86
C PHE A 763 -6.51 -12.23 37.01
N GLY A 764 -6.95 -12.05 38.26
CA GLY A 764 -6.15 -12.32 39.45
C GLY A 764 -5.12 -11.25 39.79
N ILE A 765 -5.18 -10.08 39.15
CA ILE A 765 -4.40 -8.88 39.45
C ILE A 765 -5.32 -7.85 40.14
N PRO A 766 -4.98 -7.33 41.32
CA PRO A 766 -5.76 -6.26 41.97
C PRO A 766 -5.98 -5.05 41.04
N LEU A 767 -7.19 -4.47 41.03
CA LEU A 767 -7.53 -3.36 40.13
C LEU A 767 -6.63 -2.13 40.32
N VAL A 768 -6.19 -1.84 41.54
CA VAL A 768 -5.23 -0.76 41.83
C VAL A 768 -3.92 -0.97 41.09
N ILE A 769 -3.43 -2.22 41.03
CA ILE A 769 -2.22 -2.57 40.28
C ILE A 769 -2.46 -2.47 38.79
N TYR A 770 -3.59 -3.00 38.30
CA TYR A 770 -3.95 -3.00 36.88
C TYR A 770 -4.06 -1.56 36.32
N THR A 771 -4.80 -0.69 37.01
CA THR A 771 -4.99 0.72 36.63
C THR A 771 -3.69 1.52 36.71
N ALA A 772 -2.88 1.31 37.76
CA ALA A 772 -1.61 2.01 37.93
C ALA A 772 -0.58 1.71 36.83
N GLN A 773 -0.70 0.60 36.09
CA GLN A 773 0.24 0.29 35.00
C GLN A 773 -0.05 1.09 33.71
N ASN A 774 -1.21 1.73 33.60
CA ASN A 774 -1.63 2.40 32.37
C ASN A 774 -1.98 3.88 32.64
N ILE A 775 -1.21 4.79 32.04
CA ILE A 775 -1.40 6.25 32.16
C ILE A 775 -2.82 6.69 31.79
N ASN A 776 -3.47 5.99 30.86
CA ASN A 776 -4.81 6.32 30.39
C ASN A 776 -5.89 6.01 31.43
N LEU A 777 -5.63 5.11 32.37
CA LEU A 777 -6.57 4.73 33.43
C LEU A 777 -6.32 5.50 34.74
N ILE A 778 -5.52 6.57 34.69
CA ILE A 778 -5.17 7.38 35.87
C ILE A 778 -6.39 7.95 36.59
N GLY A 779 -7.43 8.33 35.83
CA GLY A 779 -8.68 8.81 36.39
C GLY A 779 -9.44 7.72 37.15
N ALA A 780 -9.52 6.50 36.60
CA ALA A 780 -10.11 5.37 37.31
C ALA A 780 -9.30 4.99 38.56
N LEU A 781 -7.96 5.09 38.52
CA LEU A 781 -7.13 4.91 39.70
C LEU A 781 -7.49 5.92 40.80
N SER A 782 -7.68 7.21 40.46
CA SER A 782 -8.12 8.24 41.41
C SER A 782 -9.45 7.85 42.06
N VAL A 783 -10.44 7.47 41.24
CA VAL A 783 -11.77 7.09 41.72
C VAL A 783 -11.72 5.87 42.64
N LEU A 784 -10.92 4.84 42.31
CA LEU A 784 -10.73 3.68 43.17
C LEU A 784 -10.15 4.07 44.53
N LEU A 785 -9.08 4.86 44.55
CA LEU A 785 -8.39 5.28 45.77
C LEU A 785 -9.27 6.19 46.65
N GLU A 786 -10.05 7.09 46.05
CA GLU A 786 -11.03 7.94 46.74
C GLU A 786 -12.15 7.13 47.41
N ASN A 787 -12.49 5.96 46.85
CA ASN A 787 -13.53 5.06 47.36
C ASN A 787 -12.97 3.92 48.23
N GLY A 788 -11.75 4.05 48.75
CA GLY A 788 -11.20 3.12 49.74
C GLY A 788 -10.48 1.90 49.16
N ALA A 789 -10.01 1.96 47.91
CA ALA A 789 -9.05 0.97 47.41
C ALA A 789 -7.74 1.07 48.20
N ASP A 790 -7.20 -0.06 48.65
CA ASP A 790 -5.96 -0.11 49.39
C ASP A 790 -4.76 -0.04 48.42
N PRO A 791 -3.96 1.04 48.46
CA PRO A 791 -2.79 1.20 47.58
C PRO A 791 -1.67 0.19 47.86
N ASN A 792 -1.74 -0.52 48.99
CA ASN A 792 -0.76 -1.51 49.42
C ASN A 792 -1.16 -2.95 49.07
N THR A 793 -2.25 -3.13 48.33
CA THR A 793 -2.62 -4.44 47.77
C THR A 793 -1.47 -5.00 46.94
N THR A 794 -1.22 -6.30 47.07
CA THR A 794 -0.10 -6.98 46.42
C THR A 794 -0.60 -8.00 45.39
N ASP A 795 0.16 -8.16 44.31
CA ASP A 795 -0.01 -9.30 43.42
C ASP A 795 0.46 -10.62 44.07
N LYS A 796 0.38 -11.72 43.32
CA LYS A 796 0.84 -13.04 43.78
C LYS A 796 2.33 -13.11 44.15
N LYS A 797 3.15 -12.12 43.74
CA LYS A 797 4.58 -12.02 44.04
C LYS A 797 4.87 -11.04 45.18
N GLY A 798 3.84 -10.56 45.89
CA GLY A 798 3.98 -9.57 46.94
C GLY A 798 4.23 -8.14 46.42
N ARG A 799 4.08 -7.87 45.12
CA ARG A 799 4.38 -6.56 44.53
C ARG A 799 3.16 -5.64 44.58
N THR A 800 3.34 -4.46 45.14
CA THR A 800 2.34 -3.37 45.17
C THR A 800 2.30 -2.56 43.88
N ALA A 801 1.30 -1.69 43.71
CA ALA A 801 1.21 -0.80 42.56
C ALA A 801 2.46 0.06 42.35
N LEU A 802 3.10 0.54 43.44
CA LEU A 802 4.36 1.29 43.35
C LEU A 802 5.53 0.43 42.86
N HIS A 803 5.60 -0.86 43.19
CA HIS A 803 6.60 -1.75 42.61
C HIS A 803 6.46 -1.79 41.09
N HIS A 804 5.24 -1.92 40.56
CA HIS A 804 5.01 -1.98 39.11
C HIS A 804 5.26 -0.64 38.38
N LEU A 805 5.15 0.49 39.06
CA LEU A 805 5.48 1.81 38.49
C LEU A 805 6.98 2.09 38.47
N GLY A 806 7.75 1.51 39.38
CA GLY A 806 9.22 1.54 39.35
C GLY A 806 9.82 0.44 38.47
N ALA A 807 9.18 -0.74 38.46
CA ALA A 807 9.66 -1.94 37.79
C ALA A 807 9.21 -1.90 36.35
N ALA A 808 10.16 -1.71 35.45
CA ALA A 808 9.89 -2.08 34.10
C ALA A 808 10.05 -3.62 34.01
N GLN A 809 8.94 -4.34 34.00
CA GLN A 809 8.95 -5.78 33.73
C GLN A 809 7.92 -6.10 32.66
N SER A 810 8.35 -6.89 31.67
CA SER A 810 7.48 -7.61 30.75
C SER A 810 6.86 -8.79 31.50
N LEU A 811 5.54 -8.79 31.65
CA LEU A 811 4.81 -10.03 31.86
C LEU A 811 4.40 -10.52 30.48
N HIS A 812 4.55 -11.82 30.25
CA HIS A 812 3.97 -12.51 29.12
C HIS A 812 2.44 -12.36 29.15
N GLN A 813 1.95 -11.39 28.39
CA GLN A 813 0.75 -11.45 27.57
C GLN A 813 0.78 -10.17 26.75
N GLY A 814 0.50 -10.31 25.46
CA GLY A 814 0.56 -9.20 24.53
C GLY A 814 -0.22 -7.99 25.03
N VAL A 815 0.17 -6.86 24.47
CA VAL A 815 -0.50 -5.57 24.57
C VAL A 815 -0.04 -4.71 25.77
N MET A 816 0.44 -3.51 25.40
CA MET A 816 0.57 -2.28 26.19
C MET A 816 1.99 -1.88 26.65
N ALA A 817 2.44 -0.73 26.12
CA ALA A 817 3.65 -0.04 26.52
C ALA A 817 3.46 0.56 27.93
N ARG A 818 3.85 -0.18 28.96
CA ARG A 818 3.94 0.29 30.34
C ARG A 818 4.95 1.44 30.42
N ARG A 819 4.49 2.68 30.62
CA ARG A 819 5.36 3.84 30.82
C ARG A 819 5.27 4.31 32.27
N ILE A 820 6.44 4.60 32.84
CA ILE A 820 6.57 5.28 34.12
C ILE A 820 5.88 6.64 33.98
N HIS A 821 4.91 6.93 34.85
CA HIS A 821 4.21 8.22 34.82
C HIS A 821 4.09 8.78 36.24
N GLU A 822 4.56 10.03 36.39
CA GLU A 822 4.65 10.74 37.66
C GLU A 822 3.28 10.88 38.35
N SER A 823 2.21 11.07 37.58
CA SER A 823 0.84 11.22 38.11
C SER A 823 0.39 10.02 38.94
N GLY A 824 0.69 8.79 38.49
CA GLY A 824 0.31 7.56 39.19
C GLY A 824 1.06 7.41 40.50
N ILE A 825 2.36 7.71 40.48
CA ILE A 825 3.20 7.71 41.69
C ILE A 825 2.66 8.73 42.70
N ARG A 826 2.37 9.97 42.27
CA ARG A 826 1.86 11.03 43.15
C ARG A 826 0.50 10.68 43.75
N LEU A 827 -0.43 10.12 42.97
CA LEU A 827 -1.74 9.71 43.47
C LEU A 827 -1.60 8.60 44.54
N LEU A 828 -0.82 7.56 44.25
CA LEU A 828 -0.60 6.47 45.21
C LEU A 828 0.03 6.98 46.51
N LEU A 829 1.07 7.82 46.41
CA LEU A 829 1.70 8.41 47.60
C LEU A 829 0.75 9.32 48.38
N GLY A 830 -0.10 10.10 47.69
CA GLY A 830 -1.14 10.92 48.31
C GLY A 830 -2.15 10.11 49.12
N HIS A 831 -2.43 8.87 48.70
CA HIS A 831 -3.28 7.91 49.40
C HIS A 831 -2.51 6.97 50.35
N LYS A 832 -1.29 7.32 50.78
CA LYS A 832 -0.46 6.57 51.75
C LYS A 832 0.02 5.20 51.25
N ALA A 833 0.33 5.07 49.97
CA ALA A 833 1.07 3.92 49.46
C ALA A 833 2.45 3.82 50.14
N SER A 834 2.79 2.65 50.67
CA SER A 834 4.05 2.41 51.34
C SER A 834 5.17 2.15 50.33
N VAL A 835 6.25 2.90 50.48
CA VAL A 835 7.51 2.73 49.73
C VAL A 835 8.45 1.69 50.35
N LEU A 836 8.05 1.06 51.48
CA LEU A 836 8.88 0.16 52.28
C LEU A 836 8.41 -1.30 52.27
N LEU A 837 7.25 -1.58 51.67
CA LEU A 837 6.74 -2.96 51.59
C LEU A 837 7.67 -3.81 50.75
N LYS A 838 8.04 -4.99 51.25
CA LYS A 838 8.93 -5.91 50.56
C LYS A 838 8.13 -6.93 49.76
N ASP A 839 8.51 -7.14 48.52
CA ASP A 839 7.99 -8.24 47.70
C ASP A 839 8.56 -9.60 48.12
N GLU A 840 8.22 -10.67 47.39
CA GLU A 840 8.75 -12.01 47.65
C GLU A 840 10.29 -12.10 47.55
N SER A 841 10.92 -11.27 46.70
CA SER A 841 12.38 -11.19 46.57
C SER A 841 13.02 -10.35 47.69
N GLY A 842 12.22 -9.65 48.51
CA GLY A 842 12.68 -8.71 49.52
C GLY A 842 12.96 -7.31 48.99
N ALA A 843 12.70 -7.05 47.71
CA ALA A 843 12.84 -5.73 47.10
C ALA A 843 11.68 -4.83 47.54
N THR A 844 11.95 -3.55 47.74
CA THR A 844 10.94 -2.53 48.04
C THR A 844 10.63 -1.72 46.80
N PRO A 845 9.53 -0.92 46.76
CA PRO A 845 9.27 -0.02 45.64
C PRO A 845 10.42 0.93 45.31
N VAL A 846 11.21 1.33 46.32
CA VAL A 846 12.40 2.17 46.13
C VAL A 846 13.50 1.45 45.33
N HIS A 847 13.63 0.13 45.45
CA HIS A 847 14.56 -0.65 44.62
C HIS A 847 14.19 -0.58 43.15
N GLU A 848 12.91 -0.78 42.87
CA GLU A 848 12.39 -0.69 41.50
C GLU A 848 12.45 0.75 40.97
N ALA A 849 12.20 1.75 41.83
CA ALA A 849 12.35 3.16 41.47
C ALA A 849 13.79 3.50 41.08
N ALA A 850 14.79 2.98 41.78
CA ALA A 850 16.20 3.20 41.46
C ALA A 850 16.58 2.61 40.08
N TYR A 851 15.91 1.54 39.65
CA TYR A 851 16.10 0.94 38.32
C TYR A 851 15.42 1.73 37.20
N GLY A 852 14.13 2.05 37.36
CA GLY A 852 13.31 2.57 36.26
C GLY A 852 13.25 4.10 36.15
N THR A 853 13.30 4.82 37.28
CA THR A 853 12.90 6.24 37.35
C THR A 853 14.10 7.21 37.37
N ASN A 854 13.84 8.49 37.10
CA ASN A 854 14.81 9.56 37.32
C ASN A 854 15.02 9.90 38.81
N LEU A 855 16.09 10.64 39.11
CA LEU A 855 16.44 11.03 40.48
C LEU A 855 15.30 11.78 41.19
N ARG A 856 14.57 12.65 40.48
CA ARG A 856 13.46 13.41 41.06
C ARG A 856 12.34 12.50 41.58
N LEU A 857 11.98 11.44 40.85
CA LEU A 857 10.94 10.49 41.24
C LEU A 857 11.40 9.53 42.33
N LEU A 858 12.67 9.12 42.32
CA LEU A 858 13.25 8.38 43.44
C LEU A 858 13.23 9.21 44.72
N LEU A 859 13.67 10.46 44.65
CA LEU A 859 13.66 11.39 45.78
C LEU A 859 12.23 11.65 46.27
N LEU A 860 11.26 11.80 45.37
CA LEU A 860 9.84 11.93 45.74
C LEU A 860 9.38 10.78 46.64
N GLN A 861 9.75 9.54 46.31
CA GLN A 861 9.42 8.37 47.13
C GLN A 861 10.18 8.36 48.45
N LEU A 862 11.50 8.62 48.44
CA LEU A 862 12.32 8.65 49.66
C LEU A 862 11.88 9.74 50.65
N PHE A 863 11.50 10.93 50.17
CA PHE A 863 11.04 12.04 51.00
C PHE A 863 9.65 11.81 51.61
N THR A 864 8.86 10.83 51.12
CA THR A 864 7.63 10.43 51.81
C THR A 864 7.88 9.70 53.13
N ILE A 865 9.10 9.18 53.34
CA ILE A 865 9.52 8.59 54.60
C ILE A 865 9.87 9.76 55.56
N PRO A 866 9.12 9.94 56.66
CA PRO A 866 9.28 11.12 57.53
C PRO A 866 10.54 11.05 58.41
N SER A 867 11.01 9.84 58.74
CA SER A 867 12.20 9.64 59.57
C SER A 867 13.46 9.55 58.72
N GLU A 868 14.43 10.43 58.99
CA GLU A 868 15.75 10.39 58.33
C GLU A 868 16.48 9.06 58.57
N ALA A 869 16.32 8.45 59.75
CA ALA A 869 16.88 7.14 60.04
C ALA A 869 16.28 6.06 59.13
N GLN A 870 14.95 6.04 58.99
CA GLN A 870 14.28 5.08 58.10
C GLN A 870 14.58 5.34 56.62
N ARG A 871 14.78 6.60 56.23
CA ARG A 871 15.19 6.94 54.87
C ARG A 871 16.60 6.43 54.58
N ARG A 872 17.52 6.61 55.53
CA ARG A 872 18.88 6.06 55.44
C ARG A 872 18.86 4.53 55.39
N ASP A 873 18.04 3.90 56.24
CA ASP A 873 17.87 2.45 56.24
C ASP A 873 17.28 1.94 54.91
N ALA A 874 16.33 2.68 54.31
CA ALA A 874 15.77 2.35 53.00
C ALA A 874 16.80 2.48 51.86
N ILE A 875 17.70 3.47 51.95
CA ILE A 875 18.80 3.66 50.99
C ILE A 875 19.83 2.52 51.09
N LEU A 876 20.12 2.07 52.31
CA LEU A 876 21.07 0.98 52.58
C LEU A 876 20.43 -0.42 52.52
N ALA A 877 19.11 -0.50 52.34
CA ALA A 877 18.40 -1.76 52.31
C ALA A 877 18.88 -2.64 51.16
N THR A 878 18.91 -3.95 51.42
CA THR A 878 19.12 -4.97 50.40
C THR A 878 17.91 -5.88 50.31
N ASN A 879 17.69 -6.44 49.12
CA ASN A 879 16.75 -7.55 48.96
C ASN A 879 17.31 -8.85 49.59
N LYS A 880 16.56 -9.96 49.51
CA LYS A 880 16.98 -11.26 50.09
C LYS A 880 18.27 -11.82 49.48
N CYS A 881 18.66 -11.33 48.31
CA CYS A 881 19.87 -11.74 47.61
C CYS A 881 21.01 -10.73 47.81
N GLY A 882 20.91 -9.78 48.74
CA GLY A 882 21.97 -8.81 49.00
C GLY A 882 22.11 -7.72 47.92
N THR A 883 21.18 -7.61 46.98
CA THR A 883 21.21 -6.57 45.93
C THR A 883 20.82 -5.22 46.53
N THR A 884 21.68 -4.21 46.35
CA THR A 884 21.49 -2.82 46.83
C THR A 884 20.79 -1.94 45.79
N LEU A 885 20.33 -0.74 46.18
CA LEU A 885 19.83 0.28 45.24
C LEU A 885 20.83 0.63 44.13
N LEU A 886 22.14 0.63 44.41
CA LEU A 886 23.16 0.95 43.42
C LEU A 886 23.24 -0.11 42.32
N HIS A 887 22.99 -1.39 42.62
CA HIS A 887 22.89 -2.43 41.60
C HIS A 887 21.70 -2.20 40.67
N TYR A 888 20.54 -1.85 41.23
CA TYR A 888 19.34 -1.52 40.45
C TYR A 888 19.58 -0.29 39.57
N ALA A 889 20.13 0.78 40.13
CA ALA A 889 20.45 2.00 39.38
C ALA A 889 21.47 1.78 38.26
N ALA A 890 22.51 0.98 38.53
CA ALA A 890 23.49 0.59 37.53
C ALA A 890 22.85 -0.23 36.40
N ALA A 891 22.02 -1.23 36.73
CA ALA A 891 21.32 -2.02 35.74
C ALA A 891 20.40 -1.17 34.84
N GLY A 892 19.71 -0.17 35.40
CA GLY A 892 18.89 0.79 34.67
C GLY A 892 19.67 1.92 33.96
N ALA A 893 21.00 1.99 34.15
CA ALA A 893 21.86 3.10 33.72
C ALA A 893 21.36 4.50 34.14
N LYS A 894 20.86 4.60 35.38
CA LYS A 894 20.35 5.86 35.94
C LYS A 894 21.49 6.68 36.53
N LEU A 895 22.23 7.38 35.67
CA LEU A 895 23.47 8.09 36.01
C LEU A 895 23.31 9.01 37.23
N ASP A 896 22.31 9.90 37.22
CA ASP A 896 22.06 10.84 38.34
C ASP A 896 21.71 10.11 39.65
N VAL A 897 21.00 8.99 39.56
CA VAL A 897 20.66 8.15 40.72
C VAL A 897 21.91 7.46 41.25
N MET A 898 22.77 6.95 40.36
CA MET A 898 24.04 6.32 40.74
C MET A 898 24.95 7.31 41.47
N GLU A 899 25.15 8.51 40.91
CA GLU A 899 25.96 9.57 41.55
C GLU A 899 25.40 9.95 42.92
N TYR A 900 24.08 10.14 43.02
CA TYR A 900 23.43 10.40 44.30
C TYR A 900 23.67 9.28 45.32
N LEU A 901 23.47 8.01 44.93
CA LEU A 901 23.63 6.86 45.81
C LEU A 901 25.08 6.68 46.28
N VAL A 902 26.07 6.89 45.40
CA VAL A 902 27.48 6.87 45.77
C VAL A 902 27.80 8.02 46.75
N ALA A 903 27.24 9.21 46.52
CA ALA A 903 27.37 10.33 47.47
C ALA A 903 26.69 10.06 48.83
N GLN A 904 25.66 9.21 48.88
CA GLN A 904 25.06 8.73 50.14
C GLN A 904 25.92 7.67 50.87
N GLY A 905 27.05 7.27 50.29
CA GLY A 905 28.01 6.34 50.90
C GLY A 905 27.72 4.87 50.62
N LEU A 906 26.99 4.54 49.54
CA LEU A 906 26.88 3.15 49.08
C LEU A 906 28.23 2.66 48.56
N ASP A 907 28.61 1.45 48.97
CA ASP A 907 29.83 0.80 48.49
C ASP A 907 29.68 0.39 47.02
N VAL A 908 30.54 0.95 46.17
CA VAL A 908 30.60 0.72 44.72
C VAL A 908 31.02 -0.71 44.36
N ASN A 909 31.64 -1.42 45.29
CA ASN A 909 32.15 -2.78 45.12
C ASN A 909 31.33 -3.84 45.85
N GLN A 910 30.25 -3.44 46.54
CA GLN A 910 29.41 -4.39 47.27
C GLN A 910 28.86 -5.44 46.30
N THR A 911 29.08 -6.70 46.63
CA THR A 911 28.54 -7.82 45.85
C THR A 911 27.20 -8.27 46.40
N ASN A 912 26.31 -8.70 45.51
CA ASN A 912 25.13 -9.46 45.91
C ASN A 912 25.50 -10.93 46.23
N ALA A 913 24.54 -11.75 46.65
CA ALA A 913 24.72 -13.15 47.02
C ALA A 913 25.32 -14.03 45.91
N ASN A 914 25.27 -13.57 44.66
CA ASN A 914 25.80 -14.27 43.49
C ASN A 914 27.16 -13.71 43.05
N GLY A 915 27.71 -12.72 43.75
CA GLY A 915 29.00 -12.08 43.41
C GLY A 915 28.91 -11.00 42.34
N TRP A 916 27.71 -10.55 41.96
CA TRP A 916 27.56 -9.43 41.02
C TRP A 916 27.88 -8.12 41.70
N THR A 917 28.69 -7.28 41.04
CA THR A 917 28.93 -5.89 41.44
C THR A 917 28.03 -4.92 40.66
N PRO A 918 27.84 -3.68 41.15
CA PRO A 918 27.18 -2.63 40.38
C PRO A 918 27.80 -2.42 38.99
N LEU A 919 29.13 -2.55 38.86
CA LEU A 919 29.84 -2.42 37.58
C LEU A 919 29.38 -3.47 36.56
N MET A 920 29.22 -4.72 36.99
CA MET A 920 28.71 -5.77 36.10
C MET A 920 27.25 -5.52 35.74
N CYS A 921 26.42 -5.09 36.70
CA CYS A 921 25.02 -4.74 36.44
C CYS A 921 24.89 -3.61 35.40
N ALA A 922 25.78 -2.60 35.45
CA ALA A 922 25.85 -1.53 34.45
C ALA A 922 26.05 -2.06 33.03
N LEU A 923 26.87 -3.11 32.88
CA LEU A 923 27.29 -3.68 31.60
C LEU A 923 26.39 -4.82 31.07
N VAL A 924 25.25 -5.12 31.68
CA VAL A 924 24.28 -6.11 31.14
C VAL A 924 23.16 -5.42 30.36
N PRO A 925 22.75 -5.89 29.17
CA PRO A 925 21.62 -5.33 28.43
C PRO A 925 20.29 -5.55 29.16
N THR A 926 19.36 -4.61 28.97
CA THR A 926 17.99 -4.68 29.49
C THR A 926 17.02 -4.82 28.28
N SER A 927 15.88 -5.52 28.41
CA SER A 927 14.89 -5.63 27.31
C SER A 927 14.27 -4.29 26.91
N SER A 928 13.67 -4.24 25.71
CA SER A 928 12.83 -3.11 25.28
C SER A 928 11.64 -2.92 26.23
N GLY A 929 11.30 -1.66 26.52
CA GLY A 929 10.27 -1.28 27.49
C GLY A 929 10.78 -0.89 28.88
N LEU A 930 12.11 -0.82 29.10
CA LEU A 930 12.70 -0.69 30.44
C LEU A 930 13.20 0.71 30.84
N SER A 931 13.20 1.67 29.92
CA SER A 931 13.51 3.08 30.18
C SER A 931 12.23 3.93 30.15
N GLU A 932 12.28 5.16 30.69
CA GLU A 932 11.18 6.15 30.59
C GLU A 932 10.73 6.35 29.12
N ASP A 933 11.65 6.18 28.16
CA ASP A 933 11.42 6.28 26.72
C ASP A 933 10.95 4.98 26.03
N GLY A 934 10.86 3.87 26.77
CA GLY A 934 10.55 2.53 26.23
C GLY A 934 11.68 1.91 25.39
N LYS A 935 12.84 2.55 25.31
CA LYS A 935 14.04 2.05 24.62
C LYS A 935 14.80 1.06 25.50
N ALA A 936 15.36 0.00 24.89
CA ALA A 936 16.30 -0.88 25.57
C ALA A 936 17.58 -0.09 25.92
N LYS A 937 18.22 -0.40 27.06
CA LYS A 937 19.51 0.22 27.43
C LYS A 937 20.49 0.04 26.28
N GLY A 938 21.06 1.15 25.81
CA GLY A 938 22.08 1.12 24.76
C GLY A 938 23.45 0.75 25.31
N ILE A 939 24.32 0.18 24.46
CA ILE A 939 25.71 -0.11 24.84
C ILE A 939 26.46 1.15 25.30
N LEU A 940 26.14 2.32 24.74
CA LEU A 940 26.79 3.59 25.11
C LEU A 940 26.38 4.08 26.50
N GLU A 941 25.11 3.92 26.87
CA GLU A 941 24.60 4.25 28.22
C GLU A 941 25.21 3.32 29.26
N ALA A 942 25.31 2.03 28.94
CA ALA A 942 25.99 1.04 29.78
C ALA A 942 27.46 1.41 30.02
N ILE A 943 28.17 1.87 28.98
CA ILE A 943 29.57 2.32 29.09
C ILE A 943 29.67 3.58 29.96
N GLN A 944 28.75 4.53 29.83
CA GLN A 944 28.72 5.73 30.68
C GLN A 944 28.49 5.37 32.15
N ALA A 945 27.53 4.50 32.44
CA ALA A 945 27.27 4.00 33.78
C ALA A 945 28.49 3.26 34.37
N ALA A 946 29.15 2.42 33.55
CA ALA A 946 30.38 1.75 33.94
C ALA A 946 31.52 2.73 34.23
N GLN A 947 31.67 3.79 33.42
CA GLN A 947 32.70 4.81 33.63
C GLN A 947 32.51 5.55 34.96
N ILE A 948 31.28 5.95 35.30
CA ILE A 948 30.98 6.59 36.60
C ILE A 948 31.43 5.68 37.75
N LEU A 949 31.12 4.38 37.68
CA LEU A 949 31.53 3.44 38.72
C LEU A 949 33.05 3.27 38.79
N LEU A 950 33.73 3.15 37.65
CA LEU A 950 35.19 3.05 37.57
C LEU A 950 35.91 4.31 38.09
N ASP A 951 35.34 5.50 37.85
CA ASP A 951 35.85 6.78 38.35
C ASP A 951 35.68 6.90 39.88
N HIS A 952 34.65 6.26 40.43
CA HIS A 952 34.42 6.16 41.88
C HIS A 952 35.10 4.95 42.53
N GLY A 953 36.04 4.28 41.84
CA GLY A 953 36.86 3.22 42.41
C GLY A 953 36.25 1.81 42.36
N ALA A 954 35.35 1.54 41.41
CA ALA A 954 34.88 0.18 41.17
C ALA A 954 36.02 -0.74 40.69
N ASP A 955 36.14 -1.90 41.33
CA ASP A 955 37.10 -2.94 41.02
C ASP A 955 36.55 -3.87 39.92
N PRO A 956 37.15 -3.89 38.71
CA PRO A 956 36.71 -4.75 37.62
C PRO A 956 37.16 -6.21 37.77
N LEU A 957 37.99 -6.55 38.77
CA LEU A 957 38.55 -7.89 38.96
C LEU A 957 37.64 -8.83 39.74
N VAL A 958 36.61 -8.30 40.42
CA VAL A 958 35.61 -9.12 41.10
C VAL A 958 34.93 -10.03 40.09
N THR A 959 34.69 -11.29 40.45
CA THR A 959 34.00 -12.27 39.61
C THR A 959 32.80 -12.86 40.33
N THR A 960 31.76 -13.23 39.57
CA THR A 960 30.56 -13.87 40.14
C THR A 960 30.83 -15.33 40.52
N ALA A 961 29.93 -15.95 41.29
CA ALA A 961 30.01 -17.38 41.59
C ALA A 961 30.04 -18.27 40.32
N GLU A 962 29.47 -17.75 39.23
CA GLU A 962 29.44 -18.37 37.91
C GLU A 962 30.66 -18.02 37.02
N GLY A 963 31.63 -17.27 37.54
CA GLY A 963 32.83 -16.85 36.81
C GLY A 963 32.64 -15.66 35.87
N TRP A 964 31.56 -14.89 35.99
CA TRP A 964 31.33 -13.73 35.13
C TRP A 964 32.29 -12.59 35.49
N THR A 965 32.79 -11.94 34.44
CA THR A 965 33.59 -10.71 34.50
C THR A 965 32.81 -9.56 33.86
N PRO A 966 33.21 -8.29 34.05
CA PRO A 966 32.61 -7.15 33.34
C PRO A 966 32.59 -7.31 31.81
N LEU A 967 33.60 -7.99 31.23
CA LEU A 967 33.65 -8.29 29.79
C LEU A 967 32.57 -9.28 29.36
N HIS A 968 32.25 -10.29 30.18
CA HIS A 968 31.14 -11.21 29.90
C HIS A 968 29.80 -10.49 29.84
N ALA A 969 29.55 -9.59 30.80
CA ALA A 969 28.35 -8.76 30.83
C ALA A 969 28.23 -7.91 29.55
N LEU A 970 29.30 -7.19 29.20
CA LEU A 970 29.36 -6.34 28.01
C LEU A 970 29.13 -7.13 26.71
N SER A 971 29.63 -8.37 26.62
CA SER A 971 29.48 -9.25 25.45
C SER A 971 28.04 -9.65 25.11
N LEU A 972 27.07 -9.36 25.98
CA LEU A 972 25.65 -9.61 25.71
C LEU A 972 24.99 -8.55 24.81
N PHE A 973 25.62 -7.40 24.58
CA PHE A 973 25.10 -6.36 23.70
C PHE A 973 25.28 -6.69 22.22
N LYS A 974 24.32 -6.29 21.37
CA LYS A 974 24.48 -6.34 19.91
C LYS A 974 25.08 -5.02 19.40
N ALA A 975 26.28 -5.09 18.85
CA ALA A 975 26.97 -3.97 18.22
C ALA A 975 27.45 -4.40 16.83
N ARG A 976 27.08 -3.63 15.80
CA ARG A 976 27.53 -3.89 14.42
C ARG A 976 28.92 -3.31 14.16
N ASP A 977 29.12 -2.07 14.59
CA ASP A 977 30.36 -1.33 14.37
C ASP A 977 31.21 -1.19 15.63
N VAL A 978 32.51 -1.10 15.43
CA VAL A 978 33.50 -0.87 16.49
C VAL A 978 33.49 0.62 16.87
N SER A 979 32.65 0.98 17.84
CA SER A 979 32.67 2.34 18.40
C SER A 979 33.96 2.58 19.18
N ARG A 980 34.59 3.75 19.01
CA ARG A 980 35.80 4.14 19.78
C ARG A 980 35.60 4.00 21.29
N LYS A 981 34.40 4.28 21.79
CA LYS A 981 34.03 4.13 23.21
C LYS A 981 34.03 2.67 23.68
N VAL A 982 33.60 1.73 22.83
CA VAL A 982 33.60 0.29 23.12
C VAL A 982 35.03 -0.25 23.19
N LEU A 983 35.91 0.21 22.29
CA LEU A 983 37.34 -0.12 22.38
C LEU A 983 37.97 0.45 23.65
N ALA A 984 37.66 1.71 23.99
CA ALA A 984 38.23 2.38 25.15
C ALA A 984 37.86 1.66 26.46
N ILE A 985 36.59 1.29 26.66
CA ILE A 985 36.18 0.58 27.88
C ILE A 985 36.79 -0.83 27.97
N ILE A 986 36.89 -1.55 26.85
CA ILE A 986 37.49 -2.89 26.83
C ILE A 986 38.99 -2.79 27.13
N ALA A 987 39.69 -1.85 26.51
CA ALA A 987 41.10 -1.59 26.77
C ALA A 987 41.33 -1.17 28.23
N GLU A 988 40.45 -0.33 28.78
CA GLU A 988 40.52 0.10 30.18
C GLU A 988 40.35 -1.09 31.14
N LEU A 989 39.32 -1.92 30.95
CA LEU A 989 39.09 -3.11 31.76
C LEU A 989 40.28 -4.08 31.71
N ILE A 990 40.85 -4.30 30.53
CA ILE A 990 42.01 -5.18 30.34
C ILE A 990 43.28 -4.57 30.96
N SER A 991 43.48 -3.26 30.83
CA SER A 991 44.61 -2.56 31.46
C SER A 991 44.57 -2.62 32.99
N ARG A 992 43.35 -2.70 33.57
CA ARG A 992 43.11 -2.94 34.99
C ARG A 992 43.21 -4.42 35.40
N GLY A 993 43.55 -5.31 34.46
CA GLY A 993 43.86 -6.72 34.73
C GLY A 993 42.73 -7.72 34.47
N VAL A 994 41.62 -7.32 33.84
CA VAL A 994 40.54 -8.26 33.48
C VAL A 994 41.00 -9.18 32.36
N ASP A 995 41.01 -10.49 32.61
CA ASP A 995 41.35 -11.49 31.60
C ASP A 995 40.29 -11.55 30.47
N PRO A 996 40.66 -11.24 29.21
CA PRO A 996 39.75 -11.33 28.07
C PRO A 996 39.34 -12.78 27.71
N ASN A 997 40.00 -13.78 28.31
CA ASN A 997 39.77 -15.20 28.09
C ASN A 997 39.20 -15.92 29.32
N ALA A 998 38.76 -15.15 30.34
CA ALA A 998 38.08 -15.69 31.52
C ALA A 998 36.89 -16.57 31.10
N ARG A 999 36.55 -17.57 31.91
CA ARG A 999 35.49 -18.55 31.59
C ARG A 999 34.32 -18.41 32.54
N ALA A 1000 33.12 -18.31 31.98
CA ALA A 1000 31.87 -18.22 32.73
C ALA A 1000 30.87 -19.33 32.37
N ILE A 1001 29.93 -19.59 33.29
CA ILE A 1001 28.77 -20.47 33.10
C ILE A 1001 27.65 -19.70 32.37
N PHE A 1002 27.01 -20.33 31.38
CA PHE A 1002 25.89 -19.75 30.64
C PHE A 1002 24.67 -20.68 30.56
N PRO A 1003 23.46 -20.20 30.92
CA PRO A 1003 22.23 -20.97 30.72
C PRO A 1003 21.81 -20.94 29.23
N THR A 1004 21.64 -22.12 28.64
CA THR A 1004 21.14 -22.32 27.27
C THR A 1004 19.77 -23.00 27.32
N ALA A 1005 18.93 -22.91 26.30
CA ALA A 1005 17.61 -23.58 26.32
C ALA A 1005 17.69 -25.05 25.90
N THR A 1006 16.84 -25.92 26.46
CA THR A 1006 16.70 -27.31 25.99
C THR A 1006 15.74 -27.38 24.79
N GLY A 1007 16.22 -27.84 23.63
CA GLY A 1007 15.42 -27.89 22.41
C GLY A 1007 15.32 -26.52 21.72
N ARG A 1008 14.73 -26.47 20.51
CA ARG A 1008 14.60 -25.27 19.66
C ARG A 1008 13.63 -24.20 20.23
N SER A 1009 13.72 -23.90 21.53
CA SER A 1009 13.02 -22.83 22.22
C SER A 1009 14.05 -21.83 22.74
N HIS A 1010 13.69 -20.56 22.76
CA HIS A 1010 14.60 -19.42 22.86
C HIS A 1010 15.36 -19.35 24.19
N PRO A 1011 16.62 -18.88 24.23
CA PRO A 1011 17.25 -18.47 25.47
C PRO A 1011 16.40 -17.36 26.10
N PRO A 1012 16.25 -17.35 27.44
CA PRO A 1012 15.46 -16.35 28.15
C PRO A 1012 15.96 -14.93 27.79
N PRO A 1013 15.04 -13.94 27.73
CA PRO A 1013 15.36 -12.61 27.21
C PRO A 1013 16.52 -11.95 27.98
N PRO A 1014 17.32 -11.08 27.31
CA PRO A 1014 18.51 -10.43 27.87
C PRO A 1014 18.31 -9.74 29.23
N ALA A 1015 17.08 -9.32 29.54
CA ALA A 1015 16.71 -8.63 30.77
C ALA A 1015 16.88 -9.44 32.07
N SER A 1016 17.16 -10.74 31.99
CA SER A 1016 17.08 -11.65 33.16
C SER A 1016 18.44 -12.12 33.69
N TYR A 1017 19.56 -11.65 33.14
CA TYR A 1017 20.88 -12.20 33.46
C TYR A 1017 21.58 -11.55 34.67
N TRP A 1018 20.95 -10.62 35.40
CA TRP A 1018 21.52 -10.01 36.60
C TRP A 1018 20.56 -10.10 37.80
N GLY A 1019 21.07 -9.98 39.02
CA GLY A 1019 20.27 -10.09 40.25
C GLY A 1019 20.02 -11.54 40.67
N TYR A 1020 18.85 -11.82 41.27
CA TYR A 1020 18.51 -13.17 41.75
C TYR A 1020 18.05 -14.12 40.64
N THR A 1021 17.67 -13.58 39.47
CA THR A 1021 17.09 -14.36 38.37
C THR A 1021 18.10 -15.31 37.74
N LEU A 1022 19.33 -14.86 37.47
CA LEU A 1022 20.37 -15.73 36.88
C LEU A 1022 20.67 -16.94 37.78
N HIS A 1023 20.78 -16.71 39.09
CA HIS A 1023 21.09 -17.76 40.03
C HIS A 1023 19.94 -18.75 40.22
N GLN A 1024 18.68 -18.28 40.31
CA GLN A 1024 17.51 -19.17 40.33
C GLN A 1024 17.41 -20.01 39.06
N MET A 1025 17.73 -19.41 37.90
CA MET A 1025 17.77 -20.14 36.64
C MET A 1025 18.84 -21.23 36.65
N ILE A 1026 19.99 -20.97 37.28
CA ILE A 1026 21.06 -21.97 37.41
C ILE A 1026 20.72 -23.05 38.45
N GLN A 1027 20.03 -22.72 39.53
CA GLN A 1027 19.64 -23.69 40.56
C GLN A 1027 18.44 -24.56 40.18
N GLU A 1028 17.47 -23.99 39.46
CA GLU A 1028 16.22 -24.66 39.06
C GLU A 1028 16.08 -24.73 37.52
N PRO A 1029 17.04 -25.33 36.79
CA PRO A 1029 17.07 -25.28 35.32
C PRO A 1029 15.80 -25.87 34.67
N ASP A 1030 15.20 -26.89 35.27
CA ASP A 1030 13.99 -27.55 34.77
C ASP A 1030 12.77 -26.63 34.80
N LYS A 1031 12.65 -25.77 35.81
CA LYS A 1031 11.54 -24.80 35.95
C LYS A 1031 11.52 -23.76 34.84
N TYR A 1032 12.70 -23.43 34.31
CA TYR A 1032 12.88 -22.43 33.26
C TYR A 1032 13.08 -23.06 31.87
N GLY A 1033 13.05 -24.39 31.74
CA GLY A 1033 13.25 -25.09 30.46
C GLY A 1033 14.65 -24.87 29.86
N ILE A 1034 15.68 -24.78 30.72
CA ILE A 1034 17.06 -24.48 30.32
C ILE A 1034 18.01 -25.63 30.61
N ALA A 1035 18.99 -25.83 29.73
CA ALA A 1035 20.18 -26.65 29.94
C ALA A 1035 21.36 -25.76 30.34
N LEU A 1036 22.09 -26.17 31.38
CA LEU A 1036 23.27 -25.44 31.85
C LEU A 1036 24.51 -25.89 31.07
N VAL A 1037 25.17 -24.94 30.40
CA VAL A 1037 26.54 -25.17 29.90
C VAL A 1037 27.48 -24.89 31.05
N ARG A 1038 27.83 -25.94 31.78
CA ARG A 1038 28.36 -25.80 33.14
C ARG A 1038 29.72 -25.13 33.24
N GLN A 1039 30.60 -25.10 32.22
CA GLN A 1039 31.85 -24.31 32.22
C GLN A 1039 32.38 -24.09 30.79
N GLY A 1040 32.79 -22.88 30.39
CA GLY A 1040 33.75 -22.72 29.29
C GLY A 1040 33.50 -21.61 28.27
N TYR A 1041 32.49 -20.75 28.43
CA TYR A 1041 32.31 -19.64 27.49
C TYR A 1041 33.21 -18.48 27.90
N THR A 1042 34.02 -18.01 26.96
CA THR A 1042 34.79 -16.76 27.10
C THR A 1042 33.96 -15.56 26.60
N PRO A 1043 34.30 -14.31 26.93
CA PRO A 1043 33.60 -13.13 26.40
C PRO A 1043 33.43 -13.16 24.87
N LEU A 1044 34.38 -13.76 24.14
CA LEU A 1044 34.32 -13.94 22.70
C LEU A 1044 33.25 -14.96 22.26
N HIS A 1045 33.05 -16.06 23.00
CA HIS A 1045 31.97 -17.02 22.77
C HIS A 1045 30.59 -16.37 22.98
N PHE A 1046 30.45 -15.50 23.99
CA PHE A 1046 29.21 -14.75 24.24
C PHE A 1046 28.89 -13.78 23.11
N ALA A 1047 29.88 -12.99 22.68
CA ALA A 1047 29.70 -12.03 21.57
C ALA A 1047 29.34 -12.75 20.27
N ALA A 1048 29.95 -13.91 20.01
CA ALA A 1048 29.64 -14.77 18.87
C ALA A 1048 28.22 -15.38 18.96
N ALA A 1049 27.80 -15.85 20.14
CA ALA A 1049 26.45 -16.39 20.35
C ALA A 1049 25.35 -15.34 20.08
N LYS A 1050 25.62 -14.06 20.38
CA LYS A 1050 24.68 -12.94 20.17
C LYS A 1050 24.74 -12.27 18.80
N GLY A 1051 25.70 -12.61 17.93
CA GLY A 1051 25.84 -11.96 16.63
C GLY A 1051 26.44 -10.55 16.68
N SER A 1052 27.31 -10.26 17.66
CA SER A 1052 27.84 -8.92 17.90
C SER A 1052 29.21 -8.70 17.23
N VAL A 1053 29.19 -8.38 15.94
CA VAL A 1053 30.40 -8.19 15.11
C VAL A 1053 31.36 -7.14 15.68
N GLY A 1054 30.84 -6.01 16.16
CA GLY A 1054 31.63 -4.93 16.72
C GLY A 1054 32.35 -5.32 18.01
N LEU A 1055 31.69 -6.09 18.89
CA LEU A 1055 32.32 -6.60 20.11
C LEU A 1055 33.33 -7.71 19.82
N VAL A 1056 33.06 -8.58 18.84
CA VAL A 1056 34.04 -9.58 18.38
C VAL A 1056 35.31 -8.89 17.89
N LYS A 1057 35.20 -7.89 17.00
CA LYS A 1057 36.35 -7.11 16.51
C LYS A 1057 37.10 -6.41 17.66
N ALA A 1058 36.36 -5.81 18.61
CA ALA A 1058 36.96 -5.12 19.74
C ALA A 1058 37.70 -6.05 20.72
N LEU A 1059 37.14 -7.22 21.03
CA LEU A 1059 37.77 -8.21 21.89
C LEU A 1059 39.04 -8.78 21.23
N LEU A 1060 38.98 -9.13 19.94
CA LEU A 1060 40.15 -9.61 19.19
C LEU A 1060 41.27 -8.57 19.15
N ALA A 1061 40.94 -7.29 18.92
CA ALA A 1061 41.90 -6.20 18.92
C ALA A 1061 42.59 -5.98 20.28
N ASN A 1062 42.00 -6.47 21.37
CA ASN A 1062 42.53 -6.37 22.73
C ASN A 1062 43.01 -7.72 23.30
N GLY A 1063 43.36 -8.68 22.45
CA GLY A 1063 44.04 -9.91 22.89
C GLY A 1063 43.15 -11.06 23.35
N ALA A 1064 41.85 -11.05 22.99
CA ALA A 1064 41.01 -12.24 23.15
C ALA A 1064 41.45 -13.35 22.18
N ASP A 1065 41.58 -14.58 22.67
CA ASP A 1065 42.04 -15.74 21.91
C ASP A 1065 40.85 -16.43 21.21
N PRO A 1066 40.78 -16.40 19.85
CA PRO A 1066 39.75 -17.08 19.07
C PRO A 1066 39.86 -18.60 19.06
N SER A 1067 41.01 -19.17 19.46
CA SER A 1067 41.26 -20.61 19.47
C SER A 1067 40.67 -21.31 20.71
N CYS A 1068 40.31 -20.53 21.74
CA CYS A 1068 39.67 -21.03 22.95
C CYS A 1068 38.44 -21.88 22.63
N ARG A 1069 38.28 -22.99 23.35
CA ARG A 1069 37.16 -23.93 23.21
C ARG A 1069 36.36 -24.03 24.50
N ASP A 1070 35.04 -24.13 24.35
CA ASP A 1070 34.14 -24.46 25.45
C ASP A 1070 34.31 -25.92 25.93
N ALA A 1071 33.62 -26.32 27.00
CA ALA A 1071 33.68 -27.70 27.51
C ALA A 1071 33.16 -28.77 26.53
N THR A 1072 32.45 -28.37 25.47
CA THR A 1072 31.99 -29.28 24.39
C THR A 1072 32.92 -29.27 23.18
N GLY A 1073 34.06 -28.57 23.28
CA GLY A 1073 35.07 -28.47 22.23
C GLY A 1073 34.72 -27.48 21.11
N ASN A 1074 33.68 -26.65 21.26
CA ASN A 1074 33.30 -25.66 20.26
C ASN A 1074 34.12 -24.37 20.45
N SER A 1075 34.65 -23.83 19.35
CA SER A 1075 35.22 -22.48 19.31
C SER A 1075 34.14 -21.43 19.09
N ALA A 1076 34.45 -20.16 19.33
CA ALA A 1076 33.55 -19.04 19.06
C ALA A 1076 33.04 -19.04 17.60
N ALA A 1077 33.88 -19.39 16.62
CA ALA A 1077 33.49 -19.50 15.21
C ALA A 1077 32.42 -20.59 14.99
N LYS A 1078 32.54 -21.72 15.70
CA LYS A 1078 31.55 -22.81 15.61
C LYS A 1078 30.23 -22.40 16.25
N ILE A 1079 30.25 -21.65 17.36
CA ILE A 1079 29.04 -21.10 17.97
C ILE A 1079 28.36 -20.10 17.02
N ALA A 1080 29.12 -19.19 16.41
CA ALA A 1080 28.61 -18.23 15.42
C ALA A 1080 27.88 -18.92 14.25
N LYS A 1081 28.38 -20.08 13.80
CA LYS A 1081 27.79 -20.84 12.69
C LYS A 1081 26.43 -21.45 13.01
N TYR A 1082 26.21 -21.86 14.26
CA TYR A 1082 25.02 -22.63 14.68
C TYR A 1082 24.08 -21.85 15.61
N THR A 1083 24.37 -20.58 15.91
CA THR A 1083 23.46 -19.75 16.70
C THR A 1083 22.21 -19.40 15.91
N TRP A 1084 21.05 -19.60 16.53
CA TRP A 1084 19.75 -19.22 15.94
C TRP A 1084 19.63 -17.70 15.74
N TYR A 1085 20.36 -16.89 16.52
CA TYR A 1085 20.37 -15.42 16.37
C TYR A 1085 20.80 -14.95 14.97
N LEU A 1086 21.47 -15.83 14.21
CA LEU A 1086 21.99 -15.57 12.88
C LEU A 1086 21.38 -16.51 11.82
N GLU A 1087 20.31 -17.25 12.15
CA GLU A 1087 19.64 -18.17 11.21
C GLU A 1087 19.11 -17.41 9.98
N ASP A 1088 18.50 -16.24 10.21
CA ASP A 1088 17.99 -15.35 9.16
C ASP A 1088 19.04 -14.31 8.66
N GLN A 1089 20.21 -14.21 9.30
CA GLN A 1089 21.25 -13.22 8.99
C GLN A 1089 22.51 -13.85 8.40
N LEU A 1090 22.35 -14.52 7.25
CA LEU A 1090 23.42 -15.30 6.60
C LEU A 1090 24.71 -14.50 6.35
N GLU A 1091 24.60 -13.25 5.91
CA GLU A 1091 25.77 -12.39 5.67
C GLU A 1091 26.57 -12.10 6.95
N THR A 1092 25.88 -11.77 8.04
CA THR A 1092 26.53 -11.46 9.33
C THR A 1092 27.13 -12.72 9.95
N ARG A 1093 26.46 -13.87 9.77
CA ARG A 1093 26.99 -15.18 10.16
C ARG A 1093 28.29 -15.47 9.45
N ASP A 1094 28.31 -15.33 8.13
CA ASP A 1094 29.45 -15.68 7.30
C ASP A 1094 30.62 -14.69 7.52
N GLU A 1095 30.33 -13.38 7.70
CA GLU A 1095 31.33 -12.39 8.14
C GLU A 1095 31.97 -12.79 9.48
N MET A 1096 31.16 -13.15 10.47
CA MET A 1096 31.66 -13.43 11.81
C MET A 1096 32.43 -14.75 11.88
N VAL A 1097 31.99 -15.78 11.16
CA VAL A 1097 32.74 -17.04 11.00
C VAL A 1097 34.07 -16.79 10.33
N LYS A 1098 34.10 -15.95 9.27
CA LYS A 1098 35.33 -15.58 8.59
C LYS A 1098 36.28 -14.82 9.54
N LEU A 1099 35.82 -13.77 10.22
CA LEU A 1099 36.65 -12.98 11.15
C LEU A 1099 37.29 -13.85 12.24
N LEU A 1100 36.51 -14.74 12.85
CA LEU A 1100 37.01 -15.62 13.91
C LEU A 1100 37.95 -16.70 13.38
N SER A 1101 37.73 -17.21 12.17
CA SER A 1101 38.60 -18.20 11.53
C SER A 1101 39.93 -17.58 11.08
N ASP A 1102 39.88 -16.39 10.47
CA ASP A 1102 41.07 -15.64 10.04
C ASP A 1102 41.93 -15.26 11.25
N ALA A 1103 41.31 -14.80 12.34
CA ALA A 1103 42.00 -14.49 13.59
C ALA A 1103 42.65 -15.74 14.22
N SER A 1104 41.97 -16.90 14.16
CA SER A 1104 42.55 -18.17 14.63
C SER A 1104 43.72 -18.65 13.78
N ASN A 1105 43.71 -18.38 12.48
CA ASN A 1105 44.80 -18.76 11.57
C ASN A 1105 46.01 -17.81 11.69
N SER A 1106 45.82 -16.57 12.15
CA SER A 1106 46.91 -15.60 12.35
C SER A 1106 47.74 -15.85 13.62
N ILE A 1107 47.27 -16.70 14.54
CA ILE A 1107 47.93 -17.04 15.80
C ILE A 1107 48.80 -18.31 15.67
N HIS A 1108 48.56 -19.11 14.62
CA HIS A 1108 49.41 -20.23 14.19
C HIS A 1108 50.43 -19.76 13.15
#